data_AF-A0A2N6DC43-F1
#
_entry.id   AF-A0A2N6DC43-F1
#
_cell.length_a   1.000
_cell.length_b   1.000
_cell.length_c   1.000
_cell.angle_alpha   90.00
_cell.angle_beta   90.00
_cell.angle_gamma   90.00
#
_symmetry.space_group_name_H-M   'P 1'
#
loop_
_entity.id
_entity.type
_entity.pdbx_description
1 polymer ?
#
loop_
_entity_poly.entity_id
_entity_poly.type
_entity_poly.pdbx_seq_one_letter_code
_entity_poly.pdbx_strand_id
1 'polypeptide(L)'
;MIRYLLILLLTISLFGCMDIVDTSSGENDDTQDPSGIWLGSQTSVGVGAFDMRTIIYSGRIFGISEDAGVMFAGTYMMNSGKYLVSDGTDNSSTSYRLYDLYDNNNAFAIGMVSAAVQERAGFKGSYVNSANQEGEVSALYSSLYEKAVSIENIQGVWSTARQNIDIDEDGIITGTLDYCEIEGDVSIPHKDRNIFEIGFTLSECDNEGIYDGLGIILQDESGNSYFLALTSNSERMENFGFQLNNTPESFVDTTLARTAAVNTSAREAAEPTGRDIELELITGENHDGEDFTGQNLGYLIENSSYRNALFDGTSFMKSENYNSYCNYTPYVIMDRADNQCNYTRYLGAKITNSDFSGSTFIENKFVASDARVEIDGSDFSGTSFTDYPWKPSNNNFIATDTDFTGSTFNQYRINFDAESNDLTDITFNDSIVRLTKGNVEGITVKGSNLTSEEGDLTDVKLIDDSTITLANGNIFGAEIIKNSTLTLTKGSLKGPALIENIVLTITDGNIEGVTLKESSLKIGTDNPVIKDVTFDNSDLVIDKVMDMQNVTFTQGSGLVIDVDIDTLSGMLNLDDFISQNPDMIELKVKIDMPDKDLSGTHIIFNATEPENRPLLLIFDHYLGVYKNGNFSGTNFTDATFSLNRYLLDSIPESSNQYYNYTDAFITKTDFTKANFTNAAFTQGVKQPNDNLYSYKSDKPSFEECNFNAANFHNADLTGATFADSDFVYTNFEGAKAPSTFVFSNLSNAWWTDGSRCAPGSIEFCIPVPDVLNTGLTYEEYLDGKDDTDKLAENIKNEVKELVDDGVGFVKDTGSQASNTVKKFFGW
;
A
#
# COMPACT_ATOMS: atom_id res chain seq x y z
N MET A 1 18.98 -62.51 65.01
CA MET A 1 18.49 -61.12 65.03
C MET A 1 19.63 -60.12 64.76
N ILE A 2 20.51 -60.41 63.77
CA ILE A 2 21.73 -59.64 63.40
C ILE A 2 21.89 -59.69 61.86
N ARG A 3 20.77 -59.57 61.12
CA ARG A 3 20.79 -59.50 59.63
C ARG A 3 19.91 -58.39 59.04
N TYR A 4 19.15 -57.67 59.88
CA TYR A 4 18.39 -56.50 59.46
C TYR A 4 19.04 -55.15 59.85
N LEU A 5 20.16 -55.17 60.59
CA LEU A 5 20.89 -53.95 60.96
C LEU A 5 22.01 -53.56 59.96
N LEU A 6 22.24 -54.37 58.92
CA LEU A 6 23.33 -54.17 57.95
C LEU A 6 22.85 -53.66 56.58
N ILE A 7 21.53 -53.48 56.39
CA ILE A 7 20.93 -52.92 55.17
C ILE A 7 20.44 -51.47 55.39
N LEU A 8 20.36 -51.00 56.64
CA LEU A 8 19.96 -49.62 56.97
C LEU A 8 21.15 -48.64 57.18
N LEU A 9 22.39 -49.13 57.12
CA LEU A 9 23.61 -48.33 57.35
C LEU A 9 24.49 -48.17 56.10
N LEU A 10 24.03 -48.68 54.95
CA LEU A 10 24.69 -48.46 53.65
C LEU A 10 24.02 -47.34 52.82
N THR A 11 22.96 -46.70 53.32
CA THR A 11 22.20 -45.65 52.63
C THR A 11 22.45 -44.23 53.17
N ILE A 12 23.36 -44.02 54.13
CA ILE A 12 23.61 -42.70 54.76
C ILE A 12 25.12 -42.34 54.84
N SER A 13 25.96 -42.74 53.89
CA SER A 13 27.39 -42.30 53.90
C SER A 13 28.07 -42.12 52.54
N LEU A 14 27.32 -41.71 51.52
CA LEU A 14 27.89 -41.17 50.26
C LEU A 14 27.44 -39.72 50.02
N PHE A 15 27.46 -38.90 51.08
CA PHE A 15 27.49 -37.45 50.98
C PHE A 15 28.90 -36.99 51.38
N GLY A 16 29.65 -36.40 50.44
CA GLY A 16 30.89 -35.70 50.76
C GLY A 16 31.93 -35.75 49.64
N CYS A 17 31.95 -34.68 48.85
CA CYS A 17 33.02 -34.25 47.96
C CYS A 17 33.21 -35.04 46.65
N MET A 18 32.45 -34.68 45.62
CA MET A 18 32.99 -34.50 44.27
C MET A 18 32.31 -33.29 43.62
N ASP A 19 33.09 -32.59 42.81
CA ASP A 19 32.92 -31.24 42.30
C ASP A 19 31.53 -30.89 41.76
N ILE A 20 31.08 -29.67 42.05
CA ILE A 20 30.12 -28.95 41.23
C ILE A 20 30.82 -28.72 39.89
N VAL A 21 30.70 -29.71 39.00
CA VAL A 21 30.85 -29.48 37.58
C VAL A 21 29.63 -28.66 37.19
N ASP A 22 29.91 -27.42 36.85
CA ASP A 22 29.08 -26.55 36.05
C ASP A 22 28.68 -27.31 34.77
N THR A 23 27.58 -28.05 34.82
CA THR A 23 26.88 -28.53 33.62
C THR A 23 25.96 -27.41 33.18
N SER A 24 26.56 -26.33 32.70
CA SER A 24 26.25 -25.88 31.34
C SER A 24 26.51 -27.04 30.37
N SER A 25 25.69 -28.10 30.45
CA SER A 25 25.46 -28.89 29.26
C SER A 25 24.86 -27.88 28.32
N GLY A 26 25.66 -27.41 27.36
CA GLY A 26 25.10 -26.93 26.11
C GLY A 26 24.14 -28.04 25.70
N GLU A 27 22.84 -27.83 25.97
CA GLU A 27 21.81 -28.39 25.13
C GLU A 27 22.31 -27.96 23.76
N ASN A 28 22.86 -28.91 23.01
CA ASN A 28 23.03 -28.70 21.60
C ASN A 28 21.64 -28.27 21.18
N ASP A 29 21.54 -27.01 20.77
CA ASP A 29 20.37 -26.43 20.15
C ASP A 29 20.26 -27.13 18.78
N ASP A 30 20.05 -28.44 18.84
CA ASP A 30 19.96 -29.34 17.71
C ASP A 30 18.75 -28.80 16.95
N THR A 31 19.07 -28.16 15.83
CA THR A 31 18.13 -27.50 14.96
C THR A 31 16.98 -28.45 14.69
N GLN A 32 15.77 -28.12 15.16
CA GLN A 32 14.62 -28.97 14.90
C GLN A 32 14.38 -29.02 13.39
N ASP A 33 14.17 -30.24 12.88
CA ASP A 33 13.77 -30.46 11.50
C ASP A 33 12.24 -30.56 11.42
N PRO A 34 11.54 -29.55 10.86
CA PRO A 34 10.09 -29.61 10.71
C PRO A 34 9.68 -30.47 9.50
N SER A 35 10.60 -31.16 8.83
CA SER A 35 10.27 -31.99 7.68
C SER A 35 9.30 -33.11 8.07
N GLY A 36 8.16 -33.17 7.38
CA GLY A 36 7.09 -34.07 7.75
C GLY A 36 5.80 -33.91 6.96
N ILE A 37 4.90 -34.86 7.18
CA ILE A 37 3.48 -34.76 6.82
C ILE A 37 2.73 -34.38 8.08
N TRP A 38 1.93 -33.33 8.02
CA TRP A 38 1.26 -32.75 9.17
C TRP A 38 -0.24 -32.66 8.92
N LEU A 39 -1.04 -33.07 9.91
CA LEU A 39 -2.50 -33.11 9.84
C LEU A 39 -3.07 -32.24 10.95
N GLY A 40 -3.92 -31.28 10.60
CA GLY A 40 -4.29 -30.25 11.54
C GLY A 40 -5.49 -29.43 11.14
N SER A 41 -5.50 -28.20 11.63
CA SER A 41 -6.48 -27.18 11.31
C SER A 41 -5.87 -25.80 11.25
N GLN A 42 -6.45 -24.97 10.40
CA GLN A 42 -6.24 -23.53 10.38
C GLN A 42 -7.53 -22.86 10.84
N THR A 43 -7.45 -21.93 11.78
CA THR A 43 -8.59 -21.11 12.20
C THR A 43 -8.44 -19.72 11.64
N SER A 44 -9.48 -19.16 11.05
CA SER A 44 -9.54 -17.76 10.66
C SER A 44 -10.55 -17.04 11.54
N VAL A 45 -10.14 -15.90 12.11
CA VAL A 45 -11.04 -15.04 12.88
C VAL A 45 -12.23 -14.67 11.99
N GLY A 46 -13.45 -14.94 12.47
CA GLY A 46 -14.69 -14.64 11.76
C GLY A 46 -15.18 -15.71 10.76
N VAL A 47 -14.32 -16.62 10.29
CA VAL A 47 -14.70 -17.62 9.25
C VAL A 47 -14.79 -19.04 9.81
N GLY A 48 -14.06 -19.34 10.89
CA GLY A 48 -14.11 -20.64 11.57
C GLY A 48 -12.83 -21.45 11.43
N ALA A 49 -12.90 -22.75 11.70
CA ALA A 49 -11.78 -23.68 11.65
C ALA A 49 -11.92 -24.62 10.46
N PHE A 50 -10.87 -24.72 9.66
CA PHE A 50 -10.79 -25.59 8.49
C PHE A 50 -9.77 -26.69 8.72
N ASP A 51 -9.96 -27.85 8.11
CA ASP A 51 -8.94 -28.90 8.12
C ASP A 51 -7.71 -28.47 7.31
N MET A 52 -6.53 -28.93 7.71
CA MET A 52 -5.30 -28.58 7.03
C MET A 52 -4.42 -29.80 6.89
N ARG A 53 -3.94 -30.06 5.68
CA ARG A 53 -2.98 -31.12 5.37
C ARG A 53 -1.74 -30.45 4.81
N THR A 54 -0.61 -30.62 5.49
CA THR A 54 0.61 -29.87 5.19
C THR A 54 1.78 -30.81 4.96
N ILE A 55 2.56 -30.53 3.93
CA ILE A 55 3.85 -31.15 3.66
C ILE A 55 4.91 -30.08 3.89
N ILE A 56 5.84 -30.34 4.80
CA ILE A 56 6.99 -29.49 5.06
C ILE A 56 8.23 -30.28 4.69
N TYR A 57 9.08 -29.74 3.82
CA TYR A 57 10.33 -30.39 3.44
C TYR A 57 11.30 -29.39 2.83
N SER A 58 12.58 -29.46 3.23
CA SER A 58 13.69 -28.71 2.61
C SER A 58 13.41 -27.20 2.46
N GLY A 59 12.88 -26.56 3.51
CA GLY A 59 12.57 -25.11 3.48
C GLY A 59 11.31 -24.75 2.71
N ARG A 60 10.53 -25.73 2.22
CA ARG A 60 9.26 -25.54 1.51
C ARG A 60 8.09 -26.01 2.36
N ILE A 61 6.97 -25.31 2.28
CA ILE A 61 5.71 -25.65 2.93
C ILE A 61 4.60 -25.65 1.88
N PHE A 62 3.87 -26.75 1.80
CA PHE A 62 2.68 -26.89 0.96
C PHE A 62 1.53 -27.37 1.81
N GLY A 63 0.32 -26.89 1.58
CA GLY A 63 -0.84 -27.51 2.17
C GLY A 63 -2.14 -27.18 1.50
N ILE A 64 -3.17 -27.90 1.93
CA ILE A 64 -4.50 -27.87 1.35
C ILE A 64 -5.56 -28.01 2.44
N SER A 65 -6.65 -27.26 2.25
CA SER A 65 -7.91 -27.41 2.95
C SER A 65 -9.03 -27.53 1.92
N GLU A 66 -9.60 -28.72 1.82
CA GLU A 66 -10.72 -28.98 0.89
C GLU A 66 -12.00 -28.30 1.38
N ASP A 67 -12.21 -28.30 2.69
CA ASP A 67 -13.37 -27.67 3.33
C ASP A 67 -13.36 -26.16 3.11
N ALA A 68 -12.18 -25.53 3.16
CA ALA A 68 -12.04 -24.10 2.89
C ALA A 68 -12.00 -23.76 1.40
N GLY A 69 -11.71 -24.73 0.52
CA GLY A 69 -11.39 -24.42 -0.87
C GLY A 69 -10.07 -23.67 -1.00
N VAL A 70 -9.08 -23.95 -0.15
CA VAL A 70 -7.82 -23.18 -0.12
C VAL A 70 -6.61 -24.10 -0.23
N MET A 71 -5.62 -23.69 -1.03
CA MET A 71 -4.26 -24.22 -0.99
C MET A 71 -3.31 -23.15 -0.49
N PHE A 72 -2.18 -23.56 0.06
CA PHE A 72 -1.09 -22.66 0.36
C PHE A 72 0.25 -23.29 0.00
N ALA A 73 1.16 -22.45 -0.49
CA ALA A 73 2.52 -22.83 -0.81
C ALA A 73 3.47 -21.71 -0.40
N GLY A 74 4.69 -22.08 -0.07
CA GLY A 74 5.64 -21.13 0.45
C GLY A 74 7.00 -21.70 0.78
N THR A 75 7.88 -20.81 1.20
CA THR A 75 9.18 -21.14 1.78
C THR A 75 9.21 -20.69 3.24
N TYR A 76 9.93 -21.43 4.08
CA TYR A 76 10.06 -21.12 5.49
C TYR A 76 11.53 -21.12 5.93
N MET A 77 11.82 -20.40 7.00
CA MET A 77 13.07 -20.53 7.74
C MET A 77 12.80 -20.95 9.18
N MET A 78 13.69 -21.76 9.72
CA MET A 78 13.70 -22.06 11.15
C MET A 78 14.45 -20.94 11.89
N ASN A 79 13.72 -20.05 12.55
CA ASN A 79 14.32 -19.05 13.43
C ASN A 79 14.64 -19.69 14.78
N SER A 80 15.87 -19.50 15.28
CA SER A 80 16.35 -20.04 16.57
C SER A 80 16.15 -21.56 16.76
N GLY A 81 16.08 -22.33 15.67
CA GLY A 81 15.90 -23.79 15.71
C GLY A 81 14.53 -24.29 16.21
N LYS A 82 13.58 -23.41 16.54
CA LYS A 82 12.28 -23.79 17.16
C LYS A 82 11.04 -23.23 16.48
N TYR A 83 11.18 -22.20 15.66
CA TYR A 83 10.04 -21.53 15.03
C TYR A 83 10.14 -21.59 13.51
N LEU A 84 9.07 -22.05 12.88
CA LEU A 84 8.85 -21.91 11.45
C LEU A 84 8.34 -20.49 11.19
N VAL A 85 9.07 -19.72 10.37
CA VAL A 85 8.73 -18.33 10.04
C VAL A 85 8.64 -18.14 8.53
N SER A 86 7.59 -17.44 8.09
CA SER A 86 7.45 -16.78 6.78
C SER A 86 7.30 -15.28 7.01
N ASP A 87 8.06 -14.46 6.28
CA ASP A 87 8.11 -13.01 6.44
C ASP A 87 6.97 -12.25 5.72
N GLY A 88 6.17 -12.96 4.92
CA GLY A 88 4.99 -12.39 4.25
C GLY A 88 5.31 -11.35 3.18
N THR A 89 6.57 -11.23 2.75
CA THR A 89 6.97 -10.37 1.63
C THR A 89 7.01 -11.16 0.33
N ASP A 90 6.52 -10.55 -0.75
CA ASP A 90 6.51 -11.21 -2.05
C ASP A 90 7.94 -11.42 -2.57
N ASN A 91 8.22 -12.61 -3.12
CA ASN A 91 9.55 -13.00 -3.62
C ASN A 91 10.69 -12.99 -2.58
N SER A 92 10.36 -13.09 -1.29
CA SER A 92 11.34 -13.22 -0.23
C SER A 92 11.93 -14.63 -0.15
N SER A 93 12.99 -14.79 0.64
CA SER A 93 13.49 -16.12 0.98
C SER A 93 12.49 -16.96 1.78
N THR A 94 11.47 -16.33 2.39
CA THR A 94 10.44 -17.00 3.19
C THR A 94 9.05 -16.45 2.91
N SER A 95 8.33 -17.10 1.99
CA SER A 95 6.99 -16.68 1.59
C SER A 95 5.91 -17.67 2.06
N TYR A 96 4.68 -17.21 2.26
CA TYR A 96 3.52 -18.06 2.45
C TYR A 96 2.37 -17.45 1.67
N ARG A 97 1.91 -18.12 0.62
CA ARG A 97 0.87 -17.65 -0.28
C ARG A 97 -0.36 -18.54 -0.18
N LEU A 98 -1.55 -17.94 -0.17
CA LEU A 98 -2.83 -18.64 -0.22
C LEU A 98 -3.44 -18.52 -1.62
N TYR A 99 -4.01 -19.63 -2.08
CA TYR A 99 -4.63 -19.80 -3.39
C TYR A 99 -6.04 -20.35 -3.21
N ASP A 100 -6.99 -19.87 -4.01
CA ASP A 100 -8.35 -20.41 -4.06
C ASP A 100 -8.35 -21.68 -4.94
N LEU A 101 -9.00 -22.75 -4.49
CA LEU A 101 -9.14 -24.01 -5.25
C LEU A 101 -10.16 -23.91 -6.38
N TYR A 102 -11.11 -22.99 -6.28
CA TYR A 102 -12.26 -22.88 -7.17
C TYR A 102 -12.14 -21.72 -8.16
N ASP A 103 -11.27 -20.75 -7.88
CA ASP A 103 -10.92 -19.69 -8.82
C ASP A 103 -9.55 -19.98 -9.43
N ASN A 104 -9.54 -20.30 -10.73
CA ASN A 104 -8.32 -20.72 -11.44
C ASN A 104 -7.26 -19.61 -11.57
N ASN A 105 -7.49 -18.40 -11.04
CA ASN A 105 -6.61 -17.26 -11.21
C ASN A 105 -6.23 -16.59 -9.88
N ASN A 106 -4.95 -16.78 -9.53
CA ASN A 106 -4.10 -16.03 -8.62
C ASN A 106 -4.08 -16.40 -7.13
N ALA A 107 -2.87 -16.32 -6.56
CA ALA A 107 -2.71 -16.15 -5.12
C ALA A 107 -3.51 -14.92 -4.69
N PHE A 108 -4.50 -15.10 -3.80
CA PHE A 108 -5.32 -13.97 -3.34
C PHE A 108 -4.72 -13.29 -2.11
N ALA A 109 -3.76 -13.93 -1.44
CA ALA A 109 -3.09 -13.34 -0.28
C ALA A 109 -1.69 -13.93 -0.04
N ILE A 110 -0.73 -13.05 0.23
CA ILE A 110 0.57 -13.35 0.82
C ILE A 110 0.47 -13.11 2.33
N GLY A 111 1.01 -14.01 3.15
CA GLY A 111 0.92 -13.92 4.59
C GLY A 111 2.18 -14.30 5.35
N MET A 112 2.21 -13.86 6.59
CA MET A 112 3.20 -14.23 7.58
C MET A 112 2.67 -15.44 8.35
N VAL A 113 3.54 -16.43 8.58
CA VAL A 113 3.25 -17.56 9.47
C VAL A 113 4.37 -17.62 10.49
N SER A 114 4.01 -17.76 11.77
CA SER A 114 4.94 -18.02 12.85
C SER A 114 4.41 -19.18 13.68
N ALA A 115 5.10 -20.33 13.66
CA ALA A 115 4.68 -21.53 14.37
C ALA A 115 5.82 -22.15 15.17
N ALA A 116 5.56 -22.41 16.45
CA ALA A 116 6.45 -23.22 17.28
C ALA A 116 6.35 -24.68 16.85
N VAL A 117 7.48 -25.28 16.52
CA VAL A 117 7.59 -26.68 16.14
C VAL A 117 8.02 -27.51 17.35
N GLN A 118 7.47 -28.71 17.45
CA GLN A 118 8.00 -29.78 18.28
C GLN A 118 8.27 -30.96 17.35
N GLU A 119 9.56 -31.27 17.15
CA GLU A 119 10.01 -32.30 16.22
C GLU A 119 9.21 -33.61 16.40
N ARG A 120 8.60 -34.09 15.30
CA ARG A 120 7.78 -35.31 15.24
C ARG A 120 6.59 -35.37 16.21
N ALA A 121 6.14 -34.24 16.74
CA ALA A 121 4.96 -34.17 17.61
C ALA A 121 3.88 -33.29 17.00
N GLY A 122 4.15 -32.01 16.81
CA GLY A 122 3.19 -31.05 16.28
C GLY A 122 3.81 -29.68 16.07
N PHE A 123 3.10 -28.81 15.37
CA PHE A 123 3.39 -27.38 15.38
C PHE A 123 2.13 -26.58 15.71
N LYS A 124 2.32 -25.44 16.37
CA LYS A 124 1.24 -24.48 16.66
C LYS A 124 1.74 -23.05 16.48
N GLY A 125 0.95 -22.23 15.81
CA GLY A 125 1.33 -20.88 15.44
C GLY A 125 0.15 -19.96 15.16
N SER A 126 0.49 -18.77 14.66
CA SER A 126 -0.44 -17.79 14.14
C SER A 126 -0.06 -17.40 12.71
N TYR A 127 -1.05 -16.96 11.94
CA TYR A 127 -0.83 -16.37 10.62
C TYR A 127 -1.61 -15.06 10.46
N VAL A 128 -1.10 -14.18 9.61
CA VAL A 128 -1.76 -12.96 9.12
C VAL A 128 -1.49 -12.85 7.63
N ASN A 129 -2.44 -12.43 6.82
CA ASN A 129 -2.23 -12.24 5.39
C ASN A 129 -2.71 -10.87 4.87
N SER A 130 -2.32 -10.55 3.64
CA SER A 130 -2.63 -9.29 2.92
C SER A 130 -4.12 -9.10 2.63
N ALA A 131 -4.93 -10.15 2.73
CA ALA A 131 -6.40 -10.04 2.72
C ALA A 131 -6.98 -9.68 4.11
N ASN A 132 -6.13 -9.27 5.07
CA ASN A 132 -6.48 -8.98 6.46
C ASN A 132 -7.14 -10.16 7.19
N GLN A 133 -6.82 -11.39 6.78
CA GLN A 133 -7.22 -12.58 7.52
C GLN A 133 -6.14 -12.90 8.55
N GLU A 134 -6.55 -13.18 9.77
CA GLU A 134 -5.68 -13.61 10.85
C GLU A 134 -6.25 -14.85 11.53
N GLY A 135 -5.38 -15.66 12.14
CA GLY A 135 -5.80 -16.71 13.06
C GLY A 135 -4.72 -17.71 13.43
N GLU A 136 -5.10 -18.91 13.86
CA GLU A 136 -4.17 -19.92 14.37
C GLU A 136 -3.95 -21.06 13.38
N VAL A 137 -2.74 -21.60 13.37
CA VAL A 137 -2.41 -22.85 12.67
C VAL A 137 -1.99 -23.89 13.71
N SER A 138 -2.51 -25.11 13.62
CA SER A 138 -2.07 -26.20 14.48
C SER A 138 -2.15 -27.53 13.75
N ALA A 139 -1.07 -28.30 13.74
CA ALA A 139 -1.04 -29.61 13.12
C ALA A 139 -0.20 -30.61 13.93
N LEU A 140 -0.59 -31.88 13.84
CA LEU A 140 0.10 -33.02 14.44
C LEU A 140 0.93 -33.74 13.38
N TYR A 141 2.07 -34.25 13.81
CA TYR A 141 2.95 -35.03 12.95
C TYR A 141 2.29 -36.36 12.57
N SER A 142 2.34 -36.70 11.28
CA SER A 142 1.82 -37.97 10.76
C SER A 142 2.93 -38.98 10.53
N SER A 143 2.76 -40.17 11.11
CA SER A 143 3.64 -41.32 10.85
C SER A 143 3.68 -41.76 9.38
N LEU A 144 2.78 -41.26 8.52
CA LEU A 144 2.84 -41.47 7.08
C LEU A 144 4.16 -40.98 6.48
N TYR A 145 4.81 -39.97 7.06
CA TYR A 145 6.10 -39.47 6.58
C TYR A 145 7.22 -40.51 6.69
N GLU A 146 7.14 -41.44 7.65
CA GLU A 146 8.14 -42.49 7.90
C GLU A 146 7.96 -43.72 7.00
N LYS A 147 6.99 -43.69 6.07
CA LYS A 147 6.74 -44.80 5.15
C LYS A 147 7.72 -44.73 3.97
N ALA A 148 8.44 -45.82 3.73
CA ALA A 148 9.31 -45.93 2.56
C ALA A 148 8.50 -45.88 1.25
N VAL A 149 9.04 -45.20 0.24
CA VAL A 149 8.44 -45.05 -1.09
C VAL A 149 9.46 -45.27 -2.21
N SER A 150 8.95 -45.52 -3.41
CA SER A 150 9.69 -45.81 -4.64
C SER A 150 8.94 -45.28 -5.86
N ILE A 151 9.62 -45.05 -6.98
CA ILE A 151 8.99 -44.60 -8.24
C ILE A 151 7.95 -45.63 -8.72
N GLU A 152 8.20 -46.93 -8.47
CA GLU A 152 7.23 -48.01 -8.73
C GLU A 152 5.87 -47.78 -8.08
N ASN A 153 5.80 -46.99 -6.99
CA ASN A 153 4.53 -46.69 -6.32
C ASN A 153 3.70 -45.62 -7.04
N ILE A 154 4.31 -44.83 -7.93
CA ILE A 154 3.66 -43.75 -8.69
C ILE A 154 3.79 -43.94 -10.22
N GLN A 155 4.48 -44.99 -10.67
CA GLN A 155 4.66 -45.31 -12.08
C GLN A 155 3.31 -45.63 -12.75
N GLY A 156 3.13 -45.14 -13.97
CA GLY A 156 2.01 -45.48 -14.85
C GLY A 156 1.27 -44.26 -15.40
N VAL A 157 0.16 -44.55 -16.08
CA VAL A 157 -0.70 -43.54 -16.70
C VAL A 157 -1.81 -43.12 -15.74
N TRP A 158 -1.86 -41.81 -15.45
CA TRP A 158 -2.79 -41.12 -14.58
C TRP A 158 -3.68 -40.20 -15.41
N SER A 159 -4.92 -40.62 -15.67
CA SER A 159 -5.87 -39.85 -16.50
C SER A 159 -7.11 -39.41 -15.72
N THR A 160 -7.49 -38.14 -15.84
CA THR A 160 -8.76 -37.56 -15.40
C THR A 160 -9.43 -36.82 -16.57
N ALA A 161 -10.50 -36.06 -16.32
CA ALA A 161 -11.08 -35.17 -17.33
C ALA A 161 -10.17 -33.98 -17.68
N ARG A 162 -9.28 -33.58 -16.77
CA ARG A 162 -8.36 -32.43 -16.92
C ARG A 162 -6.95 -32.86 -17.30
N GLN A 163 -6.52 -34.07 -16.92
CA GLN A 163 -5.12 -34.48 -17.08
C GLN A 163 -4.98 -35.85 -17.74
N ASN A 164 -3.86 -36.07 -18.42
CA ASN A 164 -3.43 -37.37 -18.92
C ASN A 164 -1.91 -37.43 -18.84
N ILE A 165 -1.40 -37.93 -17.72
CA ILE A 165 0.02 -37.94 -17.36
C ILE A 165 0.54 -39.38 -17.38
N ASP A 166 1.73 -39.60 -17.89
CA ASP A 166 2.49 -40.85 -17.78
C ASP A 166 3.76 -40.58 -16.97
N ILE A 167 3.97 -41.38 -15.91
CA ILE A 167 5.20 -41.39 -15.11
C ILE A 167 5.92 -42.70 -15.40
N ASP A 168 7.09 -42.63 -16.02
CA ASP A 168 7.85 -43.82 -16.39
C ASP A 168 8.66 -44.43 -15.21
N GLU A 169 9.43 -45.48 -15.50
CA GLU A 169 10.23 -46.18 -14.49
C GLU A 169 11.40 -45.34 -13.94
N ASP A 170 11.83 -44.32 -14.68
CA ASP A 170 12.89 -43.38 -14.29
C ASP A 170 12.33 -42.14 -13.57
N GLY A 171 11.00 -42.02 -13.47
CA GLY A 171 10.32 -40.89 -12.83
C GLY A 171 10.05 -39.74 -13.79
N ILE A 172 10.24 -39.90 -15.10
CA ILE A 172 9.97 -38.85 -16.08
C ILE A 172 8.46 -38.68 -16.25
N ILE A 173 8.01 -37.44 -16.17
CA ILE A 173 6.62 -37.02 -16.37
C ILE A 173 6.45 -36.59 -17.83
N THR A 174 5.47 -37.15 -18.52
CA THR A 174 5.01 -36.66 -19.84
C THR A 174 3.48 -36.65 -19.90
N GLY A 175 2.85 -35.80 -20.72
CA GLY A 175 1.40 -35.87 -20.92
C GLY A 175 0.73 -34.53 -21.23
N THR A 176 -0.51 -34.37 -20.75
CA THR A 176 -1.26 -33.10 -20.86
C THR A 176 -2.02 -32.74 -19.57
N LEU A 177 -2.14 -31.44 -19.27
CA LEU A 177 -2.97 -30.86 -18.18
C LEU A 177 -3.76 -29.66 -18.71
N ASP A 178 -5.09 -29.71 -18.71
CA ASP A 178 -5.98 -28.65 -19.23
C ASP A 178 -5.52 -28.08 -20.58
N TYR A 179 -5.21 -28.98 -21.51
CA TYR A 179 -4.69 -28.69 -22.86
C TYR A 179 -3.22 -28.23 -22.93
N CYS A 180 -2.54 -27.98 -21.80
CA CYS A 180 -1.09 -27.78 -21.76
C CYS A 180 -0.35 -29.11 -21.97
N GLU A 181 0.74 -29.11 -22.74
CA GLU A 181 1.72 -30.20 -22.71
C GLU A 181 2.55 -30.12 -21.42
N ILE A 182 2.77 -31.27 -20.76
CA ILE A 182 3.59 -31.37 -19.56
C ILE A 182 4.82 -32.24 -19.81
N GLU A 183 5.99 -31.74 -19.42
CA GLU A 183 7.26 -32.45 -19.41
C GLU A 183 8.03 -32.15 -18.11
N GLY A 184 8.50 -33.18 -17.41
CA GLY A 184 9.18 -33.02 -16.12
C GLY A 184 9.70 -34.30 -15.52
N ASP A 185 9.97 -34.29 -14.22
CA ASP A 185 10.43 -35.45 -13.47
C ASP A 185 9.93 -35.45 -12.00
N VAL A 186 9.91 -36.65 -11.42
CA VAL A 186 9.71 -36.91 -10.01
C VAL A 186 10.94 -37.60 -9.45
N SER A 187 11.45 -37.10 -8.33
CA SER A 187 12.56 -37.70 -7.60
C SER A 187 12.19 -38.04 -6.15
N ILE A 188 12.94 -38.95 -5.54
CA ILE A 188 12.74 -39.38 -4.15
C ILE A 188 13.98 -38.97 -3.37
N PRO A 189 13.93 -37.85 -2.61
CA PRO A 189 15.12 -37.36 -1.93
C PRO A 189 15.54 -38.30 -0.79
N HIS A 190 14.58 -39.02 -0.18
CA HIS A 190 14.82 -40.01 0.87
C HIS A 190 13.96 -41.26 0.67
N LYS A 191 14.57 -42.42 0.38
CA LYS A 191 13.86 -43.68 0.10
C LYS A 191 13.07 -44.25 1.29
N ASP A 192 13.41 -43.82 2.49
CA ASP A 192 12.78 -44.18 3.76
C ASP A 192 11.78 -43.13 4.26
N ARG A 193 11.44 -42.15 3.41
CA ARG A 193 10.47 -41.10 3.70
C ARG A 193 9.42 -41.02 2.61
N ASN A 194 8.18 -40.79 3.00
CA ASN A 194 7.06 -40.63 2.08
C ASN A 194 7.02 -39.20 1.55
N ILE A 195 7.99 -38.88 0.71
CA ILE A 195 8.14 -37.56 0.09
C ILE A 195 8.70 -37.74 -1.31
N PHE A 196 8.12 -37.00 -2.25
CA PHE A 196 8.56 -36.91 -3.63
C PHE A 196 8.81 -35.44 -3.94
N GLU A 197 9.90 -35.13 -4.62
CA GLU A 197 10.12 -33.82 -5.23
C GLU A 197 9.68 -33.87 -6.67
N ILE A 198 8.91 -32.88 -7.10
CA ILE A 198 8.28 -32.87 -8.42
C ILE A 198 8.66 -31.56 -9.10
N GLY A 199 9.11 -31.64 -10.34
CA GLY A 199 9.39 -30.48 -11.19
C GLY A 199 8.89 -30.74 -12.61
N PHE A 200 8.15 -29.82 -13.20
CA PHE A 200 7.71 -29.93 -14.59
C PHE A 200 7.53 -28.57 -15.25
N THR A 201 7.46 -28.58 -16.57
CA THR A 201 7.13 -27.42 -17.40
C THR A 201 5.78 -27.65 -18.05
N LEU A 202 4.88 -26.66 -17.97
CA LEU A 202 3.70 -26.58 -18.82
C LEU A 202 4.03 -25.75 -20.05
N SER A 203 3.60 -26.23 -21.22
CA SER A 203 3.80 -25.57 -22.51
C SER A 203 2.53 -25.67 -23.37
N GLU A 204 2.43 -24.84 -24.40
CA GLU A 204 1.34 -24.77 -25.38
C GLU A 204 -0.03 -24.36 -24.79
N CYS A 205 -0.07 -23.47 -23.80
CA CYS A 205 -1.33 -23.02 -23.18
C CYS A 205 -1.25 -21.63 -22.54
N ASP A 206 -2.30 -21.20 -21.84
CA ASP A 206 -2.29 -19.91 -21.11
C ASP A 206 -1.56 -19.99 -19.76
N ASN A 207 -1.26 -21.21 -19.29
CA ASN A 207 -0.67 -21.49 -17.98
C ASN A 207 0.76 -22.03 -18.13
N GLU A 208 1.49 -21.60 -19.16
CA GLU A 208 2.88 -22.02 -19.35
C GLU A 208 3.75 -21.58 -18.18
N GLY A 209 4.72 -22.41 -17.82
CA GLY A 209 5.65 -22.09 -16.75
C GLY A 209 6.35 -23.30 -16.16
N ILE A 210 7.32 -23.02 -15.30
CA ILE A 210 8.06 -24.03 -14.55
C ILE A 210 7.38 -24.18 -13.19
N TYR A 211 6.93 -25.38 -12.89
CA TYR A 211 6.27 -25.75 -11.65
C TYR A 211 7.18 -26.66 -10.85
N ASP A 212 7.22 -26.42 -9.55
CA ASP A 212 7.90 -27.27 -8.60
C ASP A 212 7.00 -27.57 -7.40
N GLY A 213 7.22 -28.69 -6.73
CA GLY A 213 6.31 -29.11 -5.67
C GLY A 213 6.76 -30.30 -4.87
N LEU A 214 5.86 -30.75 -3.99
CA LEU A 214 6.04 -31.92 -3.15
C LEU A 214 4.89 -32.90 -3.34
N GLY A 215 5.22 -34.19 -3.37
CA GLY A 215 4.26 -35.28 -3.45
C GLY A 215 4.36 -36.24 -2.28
N ILE A 216 3.25 -36.91 -1.97
CA ILE A 216 3.14 -37.95 -0.94
C ILE A 216 2.19 -39.06 -1.41
N ILE A 217 2.39 -40.28 -0.89
CA ILE A 217 1.44 -41.38 -1.06
C ILE A 217 0.54 -41.46 0.17
N LEU A 218 -0.75 -41.36 -0.07
CA LEU A 218 -1.82 -41.58 0.90
C LEU A 218 -2.35 -43.00 0.77
N GLN A 219 -2.99 -43.51 1.83
CA GLN A 219 -3.74 -44.76 1.79
C GLN A 219 -5.12 -44.57 2.38
N ASP A 220 -6.15 -45.09 1.72
CA ASP A 220 -7.47 -45.21 2.30
C ASP A 220 -7.59 -46.40 3.25
N GLU A 221 -8.74 -46.52 3.92
CA GLU A 221 -9.03 -47.64 4.81
C GLU A 221 -9.04 -49.00 4.11
N SER A 222 -9.29 -49.01 2.80
CA SER A 222 -9.23 -50.21 1.97
C SER A 222 -7.80 -50.59 1.57
N GLY A 223 -6.81 -49.77 1.96
CA GLY A 223 -5.40 -49.93 1.64
C GLY A 223 -5.04 -49.49 0.22
N ASN A 224 -5.96 -48.85 -0.52
CA ASN A 224 -5.66 -48.30 -1.83
C ASN A 224 -4.76 -47.08 -1.67
N SER A 225 -3.72 -47.02 -2.48
CA SER A 225 -2.77 -45.90 -2.47
C SER A 225 -3.21 -44.80 -3.43
N TYR A 226 -3.07 -43.56 -2.99
CA TYR A 226 -3.31 -42.35 -3.80
C TYR A 226 -2.05 -41.50 -3.78
N PHE A 227 -1.70 -40.91 -4.91
CA PHE A 227 -0.63 -39.94 -4.99
C PHE A 227 -1.23 -38.53 -4.92
N LEU A 228 -0.82 -37.75 -3.92
CA LEU A 228 -1.14 -36.33 -3.79
C LEU A 228 0.12 -35.55 -4.11
N ALA A 229 0.06 -34.67 -5.09
CA ALA A 229 1.17 -33.79 -5.44
C ALA A 229 0.70 -32.34 -5.54
N LEU A 230 1.35 -31.49 -4.74
CA LEU A 230 1.05 -30.06 -4.65
C LEU A 230 2.20 -29.31 -5.33
N THR A 231 1.90 -28.61 -6.42
CA THR A 231 2.90 -27.88 -7.21
C THR A 231 2.56 -26.40 -7.35
N SER A 232 3.57 -25.57 -7.47
CA SER A 232 3.42 -24.12 -7.62
C SER A 232 4.48 -23.56 -8.57
N ASN A 233 4.21 -22.41 -9.15
CA ASN A 233 5.22 -21.53 -9.73
C ASN A 233 5.18 -20.16 -9.02
N SER A 234 5.88 -19.16 -9.54
CA SER A 234 5.93 -17.82 -8.93
C SER A 234 4.61 -17.06 -8.97
N GLU A 235 3.63 -17.45 -9.79
CA GLU A 235 2.39 -16.70 -10.03
C GLU A 235 1.12 -17.51 -9.67
N ARG A 236 1.22 -18.84 -9.64
CA ARG A 236 0.07 -19.75 -9.60
C ARG A 236 0.42 -21.07 -8.92
N MET A 237 -0.57 -21.64 -8.24
CA MET A 237 -0.54 -23.04 -7.83
C MET A 237 -1.29 -23.91 -8.82
N GLU A 238 -0.71 -25.06 -9.12
CA GLU A 238 -1.39 -26.14 -9.84
C GLU A 238 -1.42 -27.37 -8.92
N ASN A 239 -2.62 -27.90 -8.69
CA ASN A 239 -2.74 -29.19 -8.01
C ASN A 239 -2.54 -30.30 -9.04
N PHE A 240 -1.43 -31.02 -8.91
CA PHE A 240 -1.09 -32.14 -9.77
C PHE A 240 -1.50 -33.43 -9.07
N GLY A 241 -2.78 -33.77 -9.12
CA GLY A 241 -3.25 -34.93 -8.36
C GLY A 241 -4.75 -35.00 -8.27
N PHE A 242 -5.25 -36.20 -8.06
CA PHE A 242 -6.67 -36.55 -8.09
C PHE A 242 -7.59 -35.50 -7.45
N GLN A 243 -8.74 -35.25 -8.10
CA GLN A 243 -9.94 -34.87 -7.36
C GLN A 243 -10.14 -35.91 -6.26
N LEU A 244 -9.90 -35.53 -5.01
CA LEU A 244 -10.39 -36.23 -3.84
C LEU A 244 -11.91 -36.09 -3.84
N ASN A 245 -12.58 -36.82 -4.74
CA ASN A 245 -14.05 -36.90 -4.76
C ASN A 245 -14.57 -37.43 -3.43
N ASN A 246 -13.72 -38.12 -2.65
CA ASN A 246 -13.86 -38.35 -1.22
C ASN A 246 -12.48 -38.36 -0.56
N THR A 247 -12.29 -37.58 0.49
CA THR A 247 -11.19 -37.71 1.45
C THR A 247 -11.20 -39.14 2.03
N PRO A 248 -10.08 -39.90 2.02
CA PRO A 248 -10.05 -41.21 2.67
C PRO A 248 -10.44 -41.13 4.15
N GLU A 249 -11.23 -42.07 4.70
CA GLU A 249 -11.62 -42.04 6.13
C GLU A 249 -10.41 -42.10 7.08
N SER A 250 -9.24 -42.59 6.63
CA SER A 250 -7.96 -42.50 7.35
C SER A 250 -7.50 -41.05 7.63
N PHE A 251 -8.08 -40.07 6.94
CA PHE A 251 -7.91 -38.63 7.14
C PHE A 251 -9.10 -37.98 7.87
N VAL A 252 -10.23 -38.66 7.98
CA VAL A 252 -11.36 -38.24 8.82
C VAL A 252 -11.04 -38.64 10.24
N ASP A 253 -10.09 -37.94 10.88
CA ASP A 253 -10.01 -38.01 12.33
C ASP A 253 -11.30 -37.38 12.86
N THR A 254 -12.21 -38.24 13.32
CA THR A 254 -13.55 -37.85 13.73
C THR A 254 -13.48 -36.62 14.62
N THR A 255 -14.35 -35.66 14.38
CA THR A 255 -14.49 -34.40 15.14
C THR A 255 -14.56 -34.60 16.66
N LEU A 256 -14.78 -35.84 17.13
CA LEU A 256 -14.72 -36.31 18.52
C LEU A 256 -13.30 -36.40 19.11
N ALA A 257 -12.24 -36.63 18.34
CA ALA A 257 -10.86 -36.66 18.83
C ALA A 257 -10.33 -35.25 19.15
N ARG A 258 -10.85 -34.21 18.47
CA ARG A 258 -10.53 -32.79 18.69
C ARG A 258 -10.88 -32.30 20.10
N THR A 259 -11.86 -32.90 20.77
CA THR A 259 -12.22 -32.54 22.16
C THR A 259 -11.41 -33.32 23.22
N ALA A 260 -10.80 -34.45 22.85
CA ALA A 260 -10.07 -35.31 23.79
C ALA A 260 -8.56 -35.04 23.80
N ALA A 261 -7.94 -34.75 22.66
CA ALA A 261 -6.49 -34.55 22.58
C ALA A 261 -6.04 -33.21 23.20
N VAL A 262 -6.81 -32.13 23.00
CA VAL A 262 -6.52 -30.80 23.60
C VAL A 262 -6.61 -30.81 25.13
N ASN A 263 -7.40 -31.73 25.70
CA ASN A 263 -7.58 -31.85 27.15
C ASN A 263 -6.55 -32.77 27.84
N THR A 264 -5.78 -33.57 27.10
CA THR A 264 -4.88 -34.57 27.70
C THR A 264 -3.43 -34.07 27.78
N SER A 265 -2.94 -33.33 26.78
CA SER A 265 -1.59 -32.73 26.82
C SER A 265 -1.48 -31.49 27.71
N ALA A 266 -2.59 -30.79 27.99
CA ALA A 266 -2.63 -29.72 29.00
C ALA A 266 -2.63 -30.25 30.45
N ARG A 267 -2.85 -31.55 30.65
CA ARG A 267 -3.02 -32.16 31.98
C ARG A 267 -1.73 -32.70 32.58
N GLU A 268 -0.66 -32.88 31.79
CA GLU A 268 0.63 -33.40 32.26
C GLU A 268 1.70 -32.32 32.48
N ALA A 269 1.41 -31.04 32.16
CA ALA A 269 2.30 -29.90 32.46
C ALA A 269 1.85 -29.04 33.65
N ALA A 270 0.74 -29.40 34.31
CA ALA A 270 0.16 -28.63 35.41
C ALA A 270 -0.13 -29.53 36.62
N GLU A 271 0.91 -30.07 37.25
CA GLU A 271 0.85 -30.31 38.69
C GLU A 271 1.45 -29.10 39.40
N PRO A 272 0.63 -28.11 39.82
CA PRO A 272 1.08 -27.14 40.79
C PRO A 272 1.25 -27.91 42.10
N THR A 273 2.50 -28.03 42.57
CA THR A 273 2.75 -28.45 43.95
C THR A 273 2.04 -27.45 44.86
N GLY A 274 0.89 -27.87 45.41
CA GLY A 274 0.02 -27.05 46.22
C GLY A 274 0.77 -26.36 47.37
N ARG A 275 1.09 -25.09 47.17
CA ARG A 275 1.10 -24.08 48.20
C ARG A 275 0.23 -22.94 47.67
N ASP A 276 -0.91 -22.73 48.32
CA ASP A 276 -1.58 -21.44 48.28
C ASP A 276 -0.58 -20.42 48.81
N ILE A 277 0.13 -19.73 47.90
CA ILE A 277 0.85 -18.51 48.24
C ILE A 277 -0.26 -17.47 48.28
N GLU A 278 -0.67 -17.05 49.49
CA GLU A 278 -1.35 -15.77 49.68
C GLU A 278 -0.41 -14.70 49.08
N LEU A 279 -0.63 -14.35 47.81
CA LEU A 279 0.05 -13.23 47.18
C LEU A 279 -0.45 -11.98 47.90
N GLU A 280 0.40 -11.45 48.78
CA GLU A 280 0.14 -10.30 49.63
C GLU A 280 -0.21 -9.08 48.78
N LEU A 281 -1.20 -8.33 49.27
CA LEU A 281 -1.48 -6.96 48.89
C LEU A 281 -0.23 -6.12 49.19
N ILE A 282 0.42 -5.58 48.16
CA ILE A 282 1.56 -4.67 48.36
C ILE A 282 1.00 -3.25 48.45
N THR A 283 0.92 -2.72 49.68
CA THR A 283 0.42 -1.37 49.94
C THR A 283 1.43 -0.52 50.70
N GLY A 284 1.74 0.67 50.19
CA GLY A 284 2.52 1.67 50.93
C GLY A 284 4.02 1.40 51.01
N GLU A 285 4.55 0.48 50.21
CA GLU A 285 5.96 0.11 50.23
C GLU A 285 6.78 1.00 49.27
N ASN A 286 8.08 1.14 49.57
CA ASN A 286 9.02 1.87 48.72
C ASN A 286 10.12 0.89 48.27
N HIS A 287 10.15 0.68 46.96
CA HIS A 287 11.03 -0.22 46.21
C HIS A 287 11.84 0.53 45.14
N ASP A 288 12.10 1.82 45.36
CA ASP A 288 12.84 2.64 44.42
C ASP A 288 14.23 2.03 44.14
N GLY A 289 14.54 1.80 42.86
CA GLY A 289 15.82 1.25 42.39
C GLY A 289 16.01 -0.25 42.65
N GLU A 290 14.99 -0.96 43.11
CA GLU A 290 15.06 -2.40 43.32
C GLU A 290 14.99 -3.21 42.01
N ASP A 291 15.46 -4.45 42.06
CA ASP A 291 15.49 -5.38 40.94
C ASP A 291 14.56 -6.57 41.22
N PHE A 292 13.52 -6.68 40.40
CA PHE A 292 12.45 -7.68 40.47
C PHE A 292 12.59 -8.79 39.43
N THR A 293 13.79 -8.99 38.87
CA THR A 293 14.04 -9.99 37.83
C THR A 293 13.51 -11.38 38.22
N GLY A 294 12.63 -11.95 37.39
CA GLY A 294 12.02 -13.28 37.53
C GLY A 294 11.05 -13.42 38.72
N GLN A 295 10.72 -12.33 39.41
CA GLN A 295 9.83 -12.37 40.57
C GLN A 295 8.35 -12.46 40.16
N ASN A 296 7.53 -13.05 41.03
CA ASN A 296 6.07 -12.92 40.95
C ASN A 296 5.64 -11.86 41.94
N LEU A 297 5.24 -10.70 41.44
CA LEU A 297 4.67 -9.62 42.24
C LEU A 297 3.17 -9.81 42.40
N GLY A 298 2.64 -9.33 43.52
CA GLY A 298 1.20 -9.36 43.80
C GLY A 298 0.41 -8.71 42.66
N TYR A 299 -0.78 -9.24 42.38
CA TYR A 299 -1.67 -8.70 41.36
C TYR A 299 -2.34 -7.38 41.77
N LEU A 300 -2.19 -6.94 43.03
CA LEU A 300 -2.79 -5.72 43.56
C LEU A 300 -1.70 -4.87 44.19
N ILE A 301 -1.34 -3.78 43.51
CA ILE A 301 -0.32 -2.81 43.90
C ILE A 301 -1.04 -1.50 44.18
N GLU A 302 -0.93 -0.99 45.40
CA GLU A 302 -1.60 0.26 45.77
C GLU A 302 -0.65 1.18 46.57
N ASN A 303 -0.68 2.48 46.29
CA ASN A 303 0.05 3.49 47.06
C ASN A 303 1.55 3.19 47.26
N SER A 304 2.20 2.54 46.30
CA SER A 304 3.60 2.07 46.42
C SER A 304 4.52 2.81 45.45
N SER A 305 5.81 2.86 45.75
CA SER A 305 6.84 3.53 44.93
C SER A 305 7.83 2.51 44.41
N TYR A 306 8.13 2.55 43.12
CA TYR A 306 9.01 1.65 42.37
C TYR A 306 9.94 2.45 41.46
N ARG A 307 10.27 3.70 41.79
CA ARG A 307 10.99 4.57 40.85
C ARG A 307 12.32 3.99 40.44
N ASN A 308 12.63 4.02 39.15
CA ASN A 308 13.86 3.45 38.58
C ASN A 308 14.06 1.96 38.92
N ALA A 309 12.99 1.22 39.25
CA ALA A 309 13.09 -0.22 39.47
C ALA A 309 13.27 -0.96 38.14
N LEU A 310 13.87 -2.16 38.22
CA LEU A 310 14.01 -3.08 37.10
C LEU A 310 13.03 -4.24 37.28
N PHE A 311 12.21 -4.49 36.27
CA PHE A 311 11.31 -5.63 36.19
C PHE A 311 11.71 -6.42 34.95
N ASP A 312 12.45 -7.53 35.09
CA ASP A 312 12.88 -8.37 33.97
C ASP A 312 12.28 -9.78 34.12
N GLY A 313 11.35 -10.15 33.24
CA GLY A 313 10.59 -11.39 33.37
C GLY A 313 9.70 -11.44 34.61
N THR A 314 9.35 -10.28 35.20
CA THR A 314 8.47 -10.19 36.37
C THR A 314 7.02 -10.46 35.98
N SER A 315 6.29 -11.14 36.85
CA SER A 315 4.89 -11.54 36.62
C SER A 315 3.97 -10.90 37.66
N PHE A 316 2.94 -10.19 37.20
CA PHE A 316 1.97 -9.41 38.01
C PHE A 316 0.58 -10.06 38.04
N MET A 317 0.50 -11.38 37.86
CA MET A 317 -0.77 -12.10 37.68
C MET A 317 -1.11 -12.97 38.89
N LYS A 318 -2.42 -13.10 39.17
CA LYS A 318 -2.94 -14.07 40.14
C LYS A 318 -3.70 -15.18 39.42
N SER A 319 -3.35 -16.43 39.72
CA SER A 319 -4.15 -17.60 39.33
C SER A 319 -5.14 -17.95 40.44
N GLU A 320 -6.43 -17.93 40.15
CA GLU A 320 -7.48 -18.42 41.03
C GLU A 320 -8.05 -19.74 40.49
N ASN A 321 -7.96 -20.81 41.29
CA ASN A 321 -8.58 -22.09 40.95
C ASN A 321 -10.02 -22.10 41.47
N TYR A 322 -10.99 -22.17 40.55
CA TYR A 322 -12.40 -22.33 40.88
C TYR A 322 -12.84 -23.77 40.66
N ASN A 323 -13.35 -24.39 41.72
CA ASN A 323 -14.10 -25.64 41.59
C ASN A 323 -15.56 -25.28 41.32
N SER A 324 -15.98 -25.31 40.06
CA SER A 324 -17.38 -25.12 39.70
C SER A 324 -18.02 -26.45 39.30
N TYR A 325 -19.28 -26.65 39.67
CA TYR A 325 -20.09 -27.73 39.10
C TYR A 325 -20.36 -27.36 37.64
N CYS A 326 -19.83 -28.15 36.71
CA CYS A 326 -19.98 -27.87 35.28
C CYS A 326 -21.46 -28.05 34.91
N ASN A 327 -22.21 -26.94 34.86
CA ASN A 327 -23.56 -26.91 34.30
C ASN A 327 -23.44 -26.97 32.77
N TYR A 328 -23.12 -28.15 32.24
CA TYR A 328 -23.40 -28.45 30.84
C TYR A 328 -24.93 -28.60 30.69
N THR A 329 -25.51 -27.83 29.77
CA THR A 329 -26.93 -27.85 29.45
C THR A 329 -27.40 -29.23 28.95
N PRO A 330 -28.70 -29.56 29.08
CA PRO A 330 -29.15 -30.94 29.08
C PRO A 330 -29.49 -31.42 27.67
N TYR A 331 -28.65 -32.26 27.08
CA TYR A 331 -29.12 -33.16 26.03
C TYR A 331 -28.43 -34.52 25.95
N VAL A 332 -28.01 -35.12 27.07
CA VAL A 332 -27.94 -36.60 27.16
C VAL A 332 -28.21 -37.02 28.60
N ILE A 333 -29.22 -37.88 28.77
CA ILE A 333 -29.52 -38.57 30.02
C ILE A 333 -28.43 -39.65 30.19
N MET A 334 -27.42 -39.42 31.02
CA MET A 334 -26.66 -40.49 31.68
C MET A 334 -26.28 -40.12 33.11
N ASP A 335 -26.16 -41.17 33.90
CA ASP A 335 -26.26 -41.23 35.35
C ASP A 335 -25.16 -40.48 36.12
N ARG A 336 -25.47 -40.13 37.37
CA ARG A 336 -24.67 -39.31 38.28
C ARG A 336 -23.23 -39.80 38.46
N ALA A 337 -22.26 -38.94 38.14
CA ALA A 337 -20.94 -38.92 38.77
C ALA A 337 -20.47 -37.46 38.90
N ASP A 338 -19.94 -37.13 40.09
CA ASP A 338 -19.51 -35.80 40.52
C ASP A 338 -18.32 -35.26 39.71
N ASN A 339 -18.56 -34.79 38.49
CA ASN A 339 -17.52 -34.11 37.70
C ASN A 339 -17.37 -32.67 38.19
N GLN A 340 -16.42 -32.45 39.11
CA GLN A 340 -15.90 -31.10 39.39
C GLN A 340 -14.93 -30.73 38.27
N CYS A 341 -15.22 -29.65 37.54
CA CYS A 341 -14.27 -29.05 36.60
C CYS A 341 -13.47 -27.99 37.37
N ASN A 342 -12.16 -28.18 37.45
CA ASN A 342 -11.25 -27.16 37.94
C ASN A 342 -10.92 -26.25 36.77
N TYR A 343 -11.34 -24.98 36.84
CA TYR A 343 -10.90 -23.96 35.90
C TYR A 343 -9.98 -22.98 36.64
N THR A 344 -8.80 -22.74 36.09
CA THR A 344 -7.88 -21.69 36.55
C THR A 344 -8.27 -20.39 35.85
N ARG A 345 -8.77 -19.43 36.60
CA ARG A 345 -9.00 -18.06 36.12
C ARG A 345 -7.77 -17.23 36.47
N TYR A 346 -7.21 -16.55 35.48
CA TYR A 346 -6.17 -15.57 35.74
C TYR A 346 -6.78 -14.18 35.90
N LEU A 347 -6.37 -13.47 36.93
CA LEU A 347 -6.70 -12.07 37.15
C LEU A 347 -5.52 -11.21 36.71
N GLY A 348 -5.82 -10.14 35.97
CA GLY A 348 -4.83 -9.15 35.58
C GLY A 348 -4.41 -8.28 36.76
N ALA A 349 -3.25 -7.65 36.62
CA ALA A 349 -2.76 -6.71 37.62
C ALA A 349 -3.71 -5.51 37.78
N LYS A 350 -3.87 -5.04 39.02
CA LYS A 350 -4.52 -3.80 39.39
C LYS A 350 -3.51 -2.92 40.12
N ILE A 351 -3.17 -1.80 39.50
CA ILE A 351 -2.17 -0.84 39.99
C ILE A 351 -2.92 0.46 40.29
N THR A 352 -2.83 0.96 41.52
CA THR A 352 -3.50 2.22 41.88
C THR A 352 -2.59 3.15 42.68
N ASN A 353 -2.64 4.46 42.39
CA ASN A 353 -1.91 5.50 43.12
C ASN A 353 -0.43 5.19 43.36
N SER A 354 0.24 4.54 42.41
CA SER A 354 1.61 4.06 42.57
C SER A 354 2.57 4.76 41.61
N ASP A 355 3.82 4.93 42.03
CA ASP A 355 4.85 5.67 41.30
C ASP A 355 5.87 4.68 40.71
N PHE A 356 5.83 4.49 39.40
CA PHE A 356 6.75 3.68 38.60
C PHE A 356 7.69 4.56 37.76
N SER A 357 7.78 5.87 38.02
CA SER A 357 8.55 6.78 37.18
C SER A 357 10.02 6.35 36.99
N GLY A 358 10.50 6.41 35.75
CA GLY A 358 11.85 5.99 35.36
C GLY A 358 12.13 4.49 35.40
N SER A 359 11.13 3.65 35.66
CA SER A 359 11.31 2.19 35.75
C SER A 359 11.60 1.55 34.39
N THR A 360 12.13 0.33 34.41
CA THR A 360 12.37 -0.47 33.22
C THR A 360 11.66 -1.81 33.32
N PHE A 361 10.80 -2.09 32.36
CA PHE A 361 10.08 -3.34 32.20
C PHE A 361 10.64 -4.09 30.99
N ILE A 362 11.20 -5.29 31.20
CA ILE A 362 11.67 -6.23 30.20
C ILE A 362 10.88 -7.54 30.35
N GLU A 363 10.23 -8.03 29.28
CA GLU A 363 9.58 -9.36 29.26
C GLU A 363 8.50 -9.62 30.34
N ASN A 364 7.83 -8.56 30.80
CA ASN A 364 6.91 -8.67 31.92
C ASN A 364 5.54 -9.25 31.54
N LYS A 365 4.97 -10.01 32.46
CA LYS A 365 3.64 -10.63 32.30
C LYS A 365 2.64 -9.92 33.21
N PHE A 366 1.84 -9.02 32.63
CA PHE A 366 0.77 -8.36 33.38
C PHE A 366 -0.55 -9.15 33.39
N VAL A 367 -0.81 -9.95 32.35
CA VAL A 367 -2.04 -10.73 32.19
C VAL A 367 -1.74 -12.11 31.59
N ALA A 368 -2.58 -13.10 31.92
CA ALA A 368 -2.77 -14.26 31.06
C ALA A 368 -4.01 -14.03 30.17
N SER A 369 -4.00 -14.68 29.00
CA SER A 369 -5.00 -14.53 27.93
C SER A 369 -6.40 -14.12 28.43
N ASP A 370 -6.89 -12.98 27.93
CA ASP A 370 -8.21 -12.35 28.17
C ASP A 370 -8.38 -11.49 29.42
N ALA A 371 -7.40 -11.42 30.34
CA ALA A 371 -7.47 -10.50 31.48
C ALA A 371 -7.11 -9.05 31.11
N ARG A 372 -7.67 -8.08 31.86
CA ARG A 372 -7.40 -6.64 31.72
C ARG A 372 -6.44 -6.20 32.83
N VAL A 373 -5.49 -5.34 32.50
CA VAL A 373 -4.67 -4.62 33.49
C VAL A 373 -5.40 -3.33 33.82
N GLU A 374 -5.73 -3.10 35.09
CA GLU A 374 -6.34 -1.85 35.53
C GLU A 374 -5.25 -0.98 36.17
N ILE A 375 -5.00 0.21 35.61
CA ILE A 375 -4.09 1.21 36.17
C ILE A 375 -4.90 2.46 36.48
N ASP A 376 -4.82 2.98 37.70
CA ASP A 376 -5.59 4.15 38.12
C ASP A 376 -4.74 5.12 38.95
N GLY A 377 -4.69 6.40 38.57
CA GLY A 377 -4.00 7.44 39.35
C GLY A 377 -2.49 7.23 39.53
N SER A 378 -1.83 6.50 38.63
CA SER A 378 -0.43 6.07 38.79
C SER A 378 0.53 6.87 37.89
N ASP A 379 1.81 6.93 38.27
CA ASP A 379 2.85 7.64 37.53
C ASP A 379 3.78 6.65 36.84
N PHE A 380 3.81 6.64 35.52
CA PHE A 380 4.71 5.86 34.67
C PHE A 380 5.63 6.78 33.85
N SER A 381 5.78 8.05 34.22
CA SER A 381 6.62 8.99 33.47
C SER A 381 8.07 8.50 33.30
N GLY A 382 8.62 8.64 32.10
CA GLY A 382 9.97 8.18 31.75
C GLY A 382 10.20 6.67 31.84
N THR A 383 9.13 5.87 31.88
CA THR A 383 9.23 4.40 31.98
C THR A 383 9.58 3.78 30.63
N SER A 384 10.43 2.76 30.62
CA SER A 384 10.75 1.96 29.44
C SER A 384 10.06 0.61 29.52
N PHE A 385 9.36 0.22 28.47
CA PHE A 385 8.75 -1.10 28.29
C PHE A 385 9.41 -1.79 27.09
N THR A 386 9.98 -2.97 27.29
CA THR A 386 10.56 -3.82 26.23
C THR A 386 10.01 -5.26 26.31
N ASP A 387 9.39 -5.75 25.23
CA ASP A 387 8.90 -7.13 25.11
C ASP A 387 9.64 -7.85 23.96
N TYR A 388 9.46 -9.16 23.85
CA TYR A 388 10.07 -9.92 22.75
C TYR A 388 9.30 -9.75 21.43
N PRO A 389 10.02 -9.64 20.29
CA PRO A 389 9.39 -9.39 18.99
C PRO A 389 8.46 -10.52 18.53
N TRP A 390 8.66 -11.75 19.00
CA TRP A 390 7.92 -12.94 18.54
C TRP A 390 6.71 -13.29 19.41
N LYS A 391 6.46 -12.56 20.50
CA LYS A 391 5.30 -12.81 21.36
C LYS A 391 4.81 -11.51 22.01
N PRO A 392 4.36 -10.52 21.22
CA PRO A 392 3.81 -9.31 21.79
C PRO A 392 2.68 -9.71 22.74
N SER A 393 2.89 -9.45 24.02
CA SER A 393 1.89 -9.73 25.03
C SER A 393 0.64 -8.89 24.71
N ASN A 394 -0.53 -9.52 24.57
CA ASN A 394 -1.83 -8.85 24.45
C ASN A 394 -2.18 -8.19 25.80
N ASN A 395 -1.39 -7.22 26.24
CA ASN A 395 -1.63 -6.49 27.46
C ASN A 395 -2.67 -5.42 27.16
N ASN A 396 -3.92 -5.74 27.45
CA ASN A 396 -5.00 -4.77 27.38
C ASN A 396 -4.95 -3.89 28.65
N PHE A 397 -4.15 -2.82 28.58
CA PHE A 397 -4.08 -1.80 29.62
C PHE A 397 -5.33 -0.95 29.57
N ILE A 398 -6.02 -0.85 30.70
CA ILE A 398 -7.03 0.17 30.94
C ILE A 398 -6.43 1.08 32.00
N ALA A 399 -5.87 2.19 31.53
CA ALA A 399 -5.31 3.22 32.40
C ALA A 399 -6.33 4.36 32.56
N THR A 400 -6.47 4.89 33.76
CA THR A 400 -7.22 6.12 34.09
C THR A 400 -6.38 7.00 35.00
N ASP A 401 -6.45 8.32 34.81
CA ASP A 401 -5.68 9.33 35.53
C ASP A 401 -4.18 8.97 35.66
N THR A 402 -3.60 8.35 34.62
CA THR A 402 -2.21 7.83 34.63
C THR A 402 -1.30 8.69 33.77
N ASP A 403 -0.09 8.96 34.27
CA ASP A 403 0.93 9.74 33.57
C ASP A 403 1.92 8.82 32.84
N PHE A 404 2.00 8.88 31.52
CA PHE A 404 3.00 8.17 30.71
C PHE A 404 4.02 9.11 30.06
N THR A 405 4.15 10.34 30.55
CA THR A 405 4.98 11.38 29.92
C THR A 405 6.42 10.90 29.69
N GLY A 406 6.93 11.00 28.47
CA GLY A 406 8.31 10.60 28.16
C GLY A 406 8.57 9.09 28.17
N SER A 407 7.52 8.26 28.23
CA SER A 407 7.68 6.79 28.25
C SER A 407 8.06 6.24 26.88
N THR A 408 8.74 5.09 26.86
CA THR A 408 9.13 4.38 25.64
C THR A 408 8.58 2.95 25.64
N PHE A 409 8.01 2.54 24.52
CA PHE A 409 7.50 1.19 24.29
C PHE A 409 8.23 0.56 23.12
N ASN A 410 8.89 -0.57 23.35
CA ASN A 410 9.66 -1.32 22.36
C ASN A 410 9.02 -2.70 22.16
N GLN A 411 8.53 -2.98 20.95
CA GLN A 411 7.95 -4.29 20.58
C GLN A 411 6.68 -4.67 21.35
N TYR A 412 5.84 -3.67 21.65
CA TYR A 412 4.60 -3.86 22.41
C TYR A 412 3.35 -3.87 21.53
N ARG A 413 2.31 -4.55 22.00
CA ARG A 413 0.94 -4.37 21.52
C ARG A 413 0.07 -3.77 22.62
N ILE A 414 -0.37 -2.52 22.46
CA ILE A 414 -1.05 -1.76 23.52
C ILE A 414 -2.27 -1.03 23.00
N ASN A 415 -3.32 -0.98 23.83
CA ASN A 415 -4.45 -0.09 23.66
C ASN A 415 -4.39 1.01 24.74
N PHE A 416 -4.55 2.28 24.36
CA PHE A 416 -4.69 3.41 25.29
C PHE A 416 -6.03 4.11 25.11
N ASP A 417 -6.53 4.64 26.21
CA ASP A 417 -7.54 5.70 26.23
C ASP A 417 -6.81 7.00 26.63
N ALA A 418 -6.61 7.93 25.70
CA ALA A 418 -5.84 9.16 25.94
C ALA A 418 -6.66 10.28 26.61
N GLU A 419 -7.99 10.17 26.72
CA GLU A 419 -8.79 11.22 27.41
C GLU A 419 -8.52 11.25 28.91
N SER A 420 -8.24 10.09 29.49
CA SER A 420 -8.02 9.93 30.92
C SER A 420 -6.55 9.85 31.30
N ASN A 421 -5.61 9.95 30.36
CA ASN A 421 -4.18 9.72 30.64
C ASN A 421 -3.32 10.82 30.00
N ASP A 422 -2.18 11.11 30.60
CA ASP A 422 -1.20 12.02 30.01
C ASP A 422 -0.24 11.22 29.11
N LEU A 423 -0.31 11.45 27.80
CA LEU A 423 0.50 10.76 26.79
C LEU A 423 1.50 11.71 26.11
N THR A 424 2.04 12.68 26.85
CA THR A 424 2.98 13.66 26.29
C THR A 424 4.37 13.06 26.04
N ASP A 425 5.02 13.40 24.92
CA ASP A 425 6.41 13.01 24.62
C ASP A 425 6.66 11.47 24.58
N ILE A 426 5.65 10.69 24.17
CA ILE A 426 5.71 9.23 24.15
C ILE A 426 6.41 8.67 22.90
N THR A 427 7.19 7.59 23.06
CA THR A 427 7.88 6.92 21.94
C THR A 427 7.44 5.46 21.78
N PHE A 428 7.09 5.08 20.55
CA PHE A 428 6.79 3.72 20.14
C PHE A 428 7.81 3.23 19.12
N ASN A 429 8.51 2.13 19.45
CA ASN A 429 9.46 1.46 18.57
C ASN A 429 8.97 0.04 18.28
N ASP A 430 8.89 -0.35 17.01
CA ASP A 430 8.49 -1.68 16.54
C ASP A 430 7.19 -2.20 17.19
N SER A 431 6.25 -1.29 17.49
CA SER A 431 5.06 -1.55 18.32
C SER A 431 3.75 -1.44 17.54
N ILE A 432 2.70 -2.07 18.05
CA ILE A 432 1.32 -1.99 17.56
C ILE A 432 0.48 -1.25 18.61
N VAL A 433 -0.02 -0.07 18.26
CA VAL A 433 -0.70 0.85 19.18
C VAL A 433 -2.11 1.11 18.68
N ARG A 434 -3.08 1.09 19.60
CA ARG A 434 -4.44 1.55 19.36
C ARG A 434 -4.82 2.62 20.38
N LEU A 435 -5.09 3.82 19.92
CA LEU A 435 -5.68 4.89 20.71
C LEU A 435 -7.21 4.84 20.50
N THR A 436 -7.97 4.63 21.57
CA THR A 436 -9.44 4.55 21.47
C THR A 436 -10.11 5.92 21.44
N LYS A 437 -9.54 6.90 22.13
CA LYS A 437 -9.99 8.30 22.15
C LYS A 437 -8.93 9.21 22.78
N GLY A 438 -9.03 10.51 22.55
CA GLY A 438 -8.25 11.54 23.26
C GLY A 438 -7.05 12.09 22.47
N ASN A 439 -6.58 13.26 22.90
CA ASN A 439 -5.52 13.98 22.19
C ASN A 439 -4.14 13.59 22.73
N VAL A 440 -3.14 13.57 21.85
CA VAL A 440 -1.75 13.23 22.19
C VAL A 440 -0.81 14.30 21.66
N GLU A 441 0.20 14.69 22.45
CA GLU A 441 1.20 15.70 22.10
C GLU A 441 2.61 15.08 22.14
N GLY A 442 3.46 15.37 21.16
CA GLY A 442 4.86 14.95 21.16
C GLY A 442 5.09 13.46 20.90
N ILE A 443 4.30 12.83 20.03
CA ILE A 443 4.40 11.39 19.77
C ILE A 443 5.50 11.05 18.76
N THR A 444 6.36 10.09 19.09
CA THR A 444 7.33 9.49 18.15
C THR A 444 6.94 8.05 17.83
N VAL A 445 6.76 7.73 16.55
CA VAL A 445 6.41 6.40 16.03
C VAL A 445 7.52 5.94 15.10
N LYS A 446 8.16 4.81 15.42
CA LYS A 446 9.30 4.24 14.68
C LYS A 446 9.09 2.75 14.42
N GLY A 447 9.15 2.29 13.17
CA GLY A 447 8.84 0.89 12.80
C GLY A 447 7.49 0.39 13.32
N SER A 448 6.57 1.29 13.65
CA SER A 448 5.40 1.01 14.48
C SER A 448 4.09 1.29 13.73
N ASN A 449 3.03 0.57 14.11
CA ASN A 449 1.68 0.75 13.59
C ASN A 449 0.80 1.38 14.67
N LEU A 450 0.43 2.64 14.49
CA LEU A 450 -0.50 3.33 15.37
C LEU A 450 -1.86 3.52 14.67
N THR A 451 -2.91 3.12 15.37
CA THR A 451 -4.30 3.33 14.96
C THR A 451 -4.97 4.22 16.00
N SER A 452 -5.72 5.24 15.58
CA SER A 452 -6.56 6.03 16.48
C SER A 452 -8.00 6.03 15.99
N GLU A 453 -8.94 5.72 16.87
CA GLU A 453 -10.37 5.81 16.59
C GLU A 453 -10.88 7.25 16.67
N GLU A 454 -10.46 8.00 17.68
CA GLU A 454 -10.86 9.38 17.92
C GLU A 454 -9.71 10.18 18.57
N GLY A 455 -9.51 11.44 18.16
CA GLY A 455 -8.62 12.38 18.84
C GLY A 455 -7.52 12.97 17.96
N ASP A 456 -7.06 14.15 18.35
CA ASP A 456 -6.05 14.92 17.62
C ASP A 456 -4.63 14.54 18.06
N LEU A 457 -3.70 14.43 17.11
CA LEU A 457 -2.27 14.26 17.37
C LEU A 457 -1.54 15.57 17.09
N THR A 458 -0.68 16.00 18.01
CA THR A 458 0.12 17.23 17.89
C THR A 458 1.60 16.89 18.00
N ASP A 459 2.44 17.56 17.20
CA ASP A 459 3.90 17.37 17.15
C ASP A 459 4.29 15.89 16.93
N VAL A 460 3.79 15.33 15.84
CA VAL A 460 3.99 13.93 15.46
C VAL A 460 5.33 13.74 14.75
N LYS A 461 6.12 12.76 15.20
CA LYS A 461 7.31 12.29 14.50
C LYS A 461 7.15 10.84 14.06
N LEU A 462 7.27 10.60 12.77
CA LEU A 462 7.09 9.29 12.13
C LEU A 462 8.41 8.92 11.42
N ILE A 463 8.94 7.72 11.71
CA ILE A 463 10.29 7.30 11.28
C ILE A 463 10.29 5.82 10.87
N ASP A 464 11.15 5.44 9.92
CA ASP A 464 11.54 4.05 9.59
C ASP A 464 10.34 3.11 9.36
N ASP A 465 9.64 3.25 8.22
CA ASP A 465 8.55 2.35 7.79
C ASP A 465 7.34 2.29 8.75
N SER A 466 7.03 3.40 9.44
CA SER A 466 5.90 3.47 10.37
C SER A 466 4.56 3.71 9.69
N THR A 467 3.47 3.27 10.32
CA THR A 467 2.10 3.54 9.85
C THR A 467 1.29 4.27 10.91
N ILE A 468 0.62 5.36 10.53
CA ILE A 468 -0.47 5.96 11.32
C ILE A 468 -1.78 5.87 10.53
N THR A 469 -2.82 5.39 11.19
CA THR A 469 -4.20 5.44 10.68
C THR A 469 -5.09 6.17 11.69
N LEU A 470 -5.66 7.31 11.31
CA LEU A 470 -6.65 8.05 12.10
C LEU A 470 -8.04 7.90 11.49
N ALA A 471 -8.97 7.32 12.24
CA ALA A 471 -10.35 7.20 11.81
C ALA A 471 -11.11 8.54 11.95
N ASN A 472 -10.94 9.23 13.07
CA ASN A 472 -11.54 10.54 13.35
C ASN A 472 -10.58 11.43 14.16
N GLY A 473 -10.00 12.46 13.56
CA GLY A 473 -9.04 13.31 14.27
C GLY A 473 -8.07 14.03 13.34
N ASN A 474 -7.46 15.10 13.83
CA ASN A 474 -6.53 15.92 13.06
C ASN A 474 -5.08 15.66 13.47
N ILE A 475 -4.15 15.95 12.58
CA ILE A 475 -2.73 16.04 12.89
C ILE A 475 -2.30 17.51 12.82
N PHE A 476 -1.71 18.02 13.90
CA PHE A 476 -1.19 19.37 14.00
C PHE A 476 0.33 19.36 14.16
N GLY A 477 1.06 19.75 13.11
CA GLY A 477 2.52 19.69 13.11
C GLY A 477 3.02 18.25 13.02
N ALA A 478 3.67 17.93 11.90
CA ALA A 478 4.25 16.61 11.70
C ALA A 478 5.63 16.73 11.05
N GLU A 479 6.61 16.06 11.63
CA GLU A 479 7.91 15.81 11.01
C GLU A 479 7.93 14.35 10.61
N ILE A 480 7.72 14.07 9.32
CA ILE A 480 7.66 12.69 8.86
C ILE A 480 8.80 12.36 7.92
N ILE A 481 9.52 11.29 8.26
CA ILE A 481 10.78 10.92 7.64
C ILE A 481 10.74 9.44 7.26
N LYS A 482 10.86 9.16 5.96
CA LYS A 482 11.10 7.84 5.32
C LYS A 482 9.94 6.84 5.32
N ASN A 483 9.55 6.42 4.12
CA ASN A 483 8.80 5.20 3.78
C ASN A 483 7.59 4.86 4.68
N SER A 484 7.02 5.88 5.31
CA SER A 484 5.95 5.72 6.27
C SER A 484 4.61 5.91 5.56
N THR A 485 3.55 5.31 6.09
CA THR A 485 2.19 5.47 5.56
C THR A 485 1.35 6.27 6.53
N LEU A 486 0.64 7.28 6.02
CA LEU A 486 -0.31 8.05 6.80
C LEU A 486 -1.68 7.99 6.14
N THR A 487 -2.67 7.49 6.89
CA THR A 487 -4.07 7.39 6.43
C THR A 487 -4.98 8.18 7.36
N LEU A 488 -5.71 9.16 6.80
CA LEU A 488 -6.72 9.94 7.48
C LEU A 488 -8.10 9.61 6.89
N THR A 489 -8.97 8.98 7.67
CA THR A 489 -10.32 8.63 7.20
C THR A 489 -11.27 9.82 7.35
N LYS A 490 -11.30 10.46 8.53
CA LYS A 490 -12.03 11.71 8.82
C LYS A 490 -11.13 12.64 9.63
N GLY A 491 -10.35 13.46 8.96
CA GLY A 491 -9.28 14.18 9.63
C GLY A 491 -8.53 15.14 8.73
N SER A 492 -8.08 16.26 9.29
CA SER A 492 -7.25 17.22 8.56
C SER A 492 -5.79 17.13 9.00
N LEU A 493 -4.87 17.36 8.06
CA LEU A 493 -3.46 17.60 8.33
C LEU A 493 -3.20 19.11 8.30
N LYS A 494 -2.72 19.68 9.40
CA LYS A 494 -2.58 21.13 9.57
C LYS A 494 -1.23 21.54 10.17
N GLY A 495 -0.78 22.72 9.77
CA GLY A 495 0.41 23.37 10.31
C GLY A 495 1.67 23.03 9.53
N PRO A 496 2.81 23.65 9.88
CA PRO A 496 4.06 23.38 9.20
C PRO A 496 4.41 21.91 9.39
N ALA A 497 4.25 21.15 8.32
CA ALA A 497 4.63 19.75 8.26
C ALA A 497 5.57 19.56 7.09
N LEU A 498 6.67 18.85 7.34
CA LEU A 498 7.57 18.37 6.29
C LEU A 498 7.39 16.87 6.22
N ILE A 499 6.95 16.41 5.05
CA ILE A 499 6.63 15.02 4.79
C ILE A 499 7.55 14.55 3.67
N GLU A 500 8.43 13.58 3.95
CA GLU A 500 9.38 13.06 2.96
C GLU A 500 9.22 11.55 2.71
N ASN A 501 9.14 11.14 1.44
CA ASN A 501 9.07 9.73 1.01
C ASN A 501 7.85 8.96 1.54
N ILE A 502 6.63 9.46 1.30
CA ILE A 502 5.39 8.92 1.91
C ILE A 502 4.28 8.69 0.91
N VAL A 503 3.45 7.68 1.19
CA VAL A 503 2.08 7.58 0.66
C VAL A 503 1.09 8.11 1.71
N LEU A 504 0.48 9.26 1.43
CA LEU A 504 -0.52 9.91 2.25
C LEU A 504 -1.90 9.72 1.62
N THR A 505 -2.85 9.16 2.37
CA THR A 505 -4.23 9.01 1.92
C THR A 505 -5.18 9.80 2.83
N ILE A 506 -5.98 10.70 2.26
CA ILE A 506 -7.02 11.45 2.98
C ILE A 506 -8.38 11.12 2.34
N THR A 507 -9.24 10.41 3.07
CA THR A 507 -10.56 9.99 2.57
C THR A 507 -11.63 11.05 2.81
N ASP A 508 -11.59 11.75 3.95
CA ASP A 508 -12.47 12.87 4.31
C ASP A 508 -11.69 13.85 5.20
N GLY A 509 -11.45 15.08 4.74
CA GLY A 509 -10.51 15.99 5.39
C GLY A 509 -9.90 17.08 4.51
N ASN A 510 -9.11 17.94 5.14
CA ASN A 510 -8.39 19.06 4.50
C ASN A 510 -6.89 18.97 4.77
N ILE A 511 -6.10 19.65 3.94
CA ILE A 511 -4.66 19.80 4.14
C ILE A 511 -4.27 21.28 4.10
N GLU A 512 -3.57 21.75 5.13
CA GLU A 512 -3.20 23.16 5.26
C GLU A 512 -1.78 23.36 5.79
N GLY A 513 -0.94 24.09 5.05
CA GLY A 513 0.39 24.53 5.52
C GLY A 513 1.50 23.49 5.41
N VAL A 514 1.38 22.53 4.50
CA VAL A 514 2.24 21.32 4.42
C VAL A 514 3.24 21.40 3.27
N THR A 515 4.44 20.87 3.45
CA THR A 515 5.41 20.60 2.38
C THR A 515 5.59 19.09 2.23
N LEU A 516 5.25 18.57 1.05
CA LEU A 516 5.46 17.19 0.64
C LEU A 516 6.72 17.14 -0.21
N LYS A 517 7.62 16.19 0.07
CA LYS A 517 8.83 15.95 -0.71
C LYS A 517 8.97 14.46 -1.06
N GLU A 518 9.27 14.12 -2.30
CA GLU A 518 9.39 12.72 -2.74
C GLU A 518 8.19 11.84 -2.32
N SER A 519 6.98 12.42 -2.21
CA SER A 519 5.80 11.79 -1.62
C SER A 519 4.63 11.73 -2.59
N SER A 520 3.65 10.88 -2.33
CA SER A 520 2.38 10.79 -3.05
C SER A 520 1.22 11.06 -2.09
N LEU A 521 0.30 11.93 -2.49
CA LEU A 521 -0.92 12.28 -1.76
C LEU A 521 -2.14 11.85 -2.56
N LYS A 522 -2.93 10.91 -2.07
CA LYS A 522 -4.26 10.56 -2.60
C LYS A 522 -5.37 11.20 -1.78
N ILE A 523 -6.29 11.91 -2.43
CA ILE A 523 -7.44 12.52 -1.78
C ILE A 523 -8.75 12.00 -2.38
N GLY A 524 -9.61 11.42 -1.53
CA GLY A 524 -10.89 10.79 -1.89
C GLY A 524 -12.16 11.54 -1.49
N THR A 525 -12.03 12.79 -1.03
CA THR A 525 -13.09 13.50 -0.29
C THR A 525 -14.03 14.30 -1.18
N ASP A 526 -15.26 14.57 -0.71
CA ASP A 526 -16.18 15.48 -1.39
C ASP A 526 -15.82 16.96 -1.07
N ASN A 527 -15.17 17.66 -2.00
CA ASN A 527 -14.68 19.04 -1.88
C ASN A 527 -13.57 19.27 -0.83
N PRO A 528 -12.41 18.60 -0.95
CA PRO A 528 -11.27 18.86 -0.09
C PRO A 528 -10.75 20.29 -0.31
N VAL A 529 -10.31 20.92 0.77
CA VAL A 529 -9.54 22.16 0.72
C VAL A 529 -8.06 21.82 0.85
N ILE A 530 -7.28 22.11 -0.20
CA ILE A 530 -5.82 22.16 -0.15
C ILE A 530 -5.40 23.62 -0.09
N LYS A 531 -4.72 24.00 1.00
CA LYS A 531 -4.33 25.38 1.21
C LYS A 531 -2.89 25.50 1.69
N ASP A 532 -2.12 26.42 1.09
CA ASP A 532 -0.73 26.69 1.49
C ASP A 532 0.14 25.42 1.48
N VAL A 533 0.04 24.61 0.41
CA VAL A 533 0.76 23.33 0.26
C VAL A 533 1.82 23.40 -0.83
N THR A 534 3.00 22.85 -0.56
CA THR A 534 4.09 22.72 -1.55
C THR A 534 4.36 21.24 -1.84
N PHE A 535 4.36 20.86 -3.10
CA PHE A 535 4.76 19.54 -3.60
C PHE A 535 6.15 19.66 -4.22
N ASP A 536 7.14 19.02 -3.62
CA ASP A 536 8.53 19.00 -4.06
C ASP A 536 8.93 17.60 -4.55
N ASN A 537 9.14 17.40 -5.85
CA ASN A 537 9.28 16.06 -6.42
C ASN A 537 8.21 15.06 -5.91
N SER A 538 6.96 15.50 -5.79
CA SER A 538 5.86 14.77 -5.14
C SER A 538 4.59 14.76 -5.99
N ASP A 539 3.78 13.72 -5.87
CA ASP A 539 2.56 13.54 -6.64
C ASP A 539 1.30 13.85 -5.83
N LEU A 540 0.32 14.50 -6.46
CA LEU A 540 -1.05 14.65 -5.96
C LEU A 540 -1.99 13.85 -6.85
N VAL A 541 -2.71 12.88 -6.29
CA VAL A 541 -3.75 12.09 -6.93
C VAL A 541 -5.12 12.53 -6.40
N ILE A 542 -6.01 12.96 -7.28
CA ILE A 542 -7.36 13.42 -6.92
C ILE A 542 -8.42 12.66 -7.70
N ASP A 543 -9.47 12.22 -7.03
CA ASP A 543 -10.61 11.54 -7.67
C ASP A 543 -11.88 12.40 -7.76
N LYS A 544 -11.86 13.58 -7.13
CA LYS A 544 -13.01 14.49 -6.99
C LYS A 544 -12.63 15.96 -7.14
N VAL A 545 -13.65 16.81 -7.36
CA VAL A 545 -13.50 18.27 -7.46
C VAL A 545 -13.03 18.84 -6.11
N MET A 546 -12.08 19.78 -6.16
CA MET A 546 -11.40 20.32 -4.99
C MET A 546 -11.20 21.84 -5.06
N ASP A 547 -11.00 22.48 -3.90
CA ASP A 547 -10.54 23.86 -3.81
C ASP A 547 -9.04 23.90 -3.49
N MET A 548 -8.26 24.58 -4.34
CA MET A 548 -6.82 24.74 -4.20
C MET A 548 -6.44 26.21 -4.04
N GLN A 549 -5.84 26.55 -2.90
CA GLN A 549 -5.43 27.91 -2.55
C GLN A 549 -3.93 27.94 -2.24
N ASN A 550 -3.15 28.69 -3.01
CA ASN A 550 -1.70 28.82 -2.80
C ASN A 550 -0.96 27.46 -2.77
N VAL A 551 -1.23 26.63 -3.79
CA VAL A 551 -0.56 25.34 -3.99
C VAL A 551 0.60 25.52 -4.96
N THR A 552 1.78 25.03 -4.60
CA THR A 552 3.01 25.12 -5.40
C THR A 552 3.52 23.73 -5.77
N PHE A 553 3.87 23.52 -7.04
CA PHE A 553 4.55 22.31 -7.51
C PHE A 553 5.96 22.69 -7.97
N THR A 554 6.98 21.99 -7.49
CA THR A 554 8.36 22.15 -7.97
C THR A 554 8.68 21.17 -9.11
N GLN A 555 9.87 21.28 -9.69
CA GLN A 555 10.35 20.38 -10.73
C GLN A 555 10.40 18.93 -10.23
N GLY A 556 9.66 18.03 -10.90
CA GLY A 556 9.59 16.59 -10.57
C GLY A 556 8.28 16.17 -9.90
N SER A 557 7.47 17.12 -9.43
CA SER A 557 6.15 16.84 -8.87
C SER A 557 5.10 16.54 -9.95
N GLY A 558 4.09 15.72 -9.64
CA GLY A 558 2.98 15.34 -10.53
C GLY A 558 1.59 15.68 -9.98
N LEU A 559 0.61 15.84 -10.88
CA LEU A 559 -0.81 15.97 -10.54
C LEU A 559 -1.59 14.96 -11.39
N VAL A 560 -2.14 13.94 -10.76
CA VAL A 560 -2.94 12.88 -11.36
C VAL A 560 -4.41 13.10 -11.00
N ILE A 561 -5.30 13.02 -11.99
CA ILE A 561 -6.75 13.12 -11.80
C ILE A 561 -7.35 11.75 -12.11
N ASP A 562 -7.63 10.97 -11.08
CA ASP A 562 -8.11 9.58 -11.09
C ASP A 562 -9.64 9.56 -10.94
N VAL A 563 -10.39 9.81 -12.02
CA VAL A 563 -11.87 9.84 -11.97
C VAL A 563 -12.43 8.43 -12.20
N ASP A 564 -12.85 7.77 -11.12
CA ASP A 564 -13.42 6.42 -11.18
C ASP A 564 -14.83 6.37 -11.84
N ILE A 565 -14.99 5.53 -12.85
CA ILE A 565 -16.27 5.22 -13.55
C ILE A 565 -17.32 4.67 -12.59
N ASP A 566 -16.93 3.98 -11.51
CA ASP A 566 -17.88 3.29 -10.65
C ASP A 566 -18.75 4.27 -9.86
N THR A 567 -18.29 5.50 -9.62
CA THR A 567 -19.14 6.58 -9.07
C THR A 567 -20.23 7.07 -10.03
N LEU A 568 -20.11 6.80 -11.34
CA LEU A 568 -21.12 7.10 -12.38
C LEU A 568 -22.03 5.90 -12.69
N SER A 569 -21.56 4.66 -12.44
CA SER A 569 -22.33 3.42 -12.68
C SER A 569 -23.63 3.34 -11.86
N GLY A 570 -23.70 4.03 -10.72
CA GLY A 570 -24.91 4.15 -9.90
C GLY A 570 -26.02 5.02 -10.50
N MET A 571 -25.76 5.76 -11.59
CA MET A 571 -26.72 6.69 -12.21
C MET A 571 -27.22 6.29 -13.60
N LEU A 572 -26.57 5.37 -14.32
CA LEU A 572 -27.01 4.90 -15.64
C LEU A 572 -26.54 3.47 -15.92
N ASN A 573 -27.46 2.62 -16.40
CA ASN A 573 -27.15 1.29 -16.92
C ASN A 573 -26.32 1.44 -18.21
N LEU A 574 -24.99 1.39 -18.06
CA LEU A 574 -24.03 1.80 -19.09
C LEU A 574 -24.01 0.84 -20.29
N ASP A 575 -24.22 -0.46 -20.07
CA ASP A 575 -24.22 -1.48 -21.14
C ASP A 575 -25.36 -1.31 -22.14
N ASP A 576 -26.56 -0.95 -21.65
CA ASP A 576 -27.72 -0.66 -22.50
C ASP A 576 -27.59 0.69 -23.22
N PHE A 577 -26.87 1.65 -22.64
CA PHE A 577 -26.67 2.98 -23.23
C PHE A 577 -25.60 2.97 -24.32
N ILE A 578 -24.48 2.27 -24.08
CA ILE A 578 -23.36 2.08 -25.02
C ILE A 578 -23.81 1.30 -26.26
N SER A 579 -24.64 0.26 -26.09
CA SER A 579 -25.17 -0.53 -27.22
C SER A 579 -26.19 0.23 -28.08
N GLN A 580 -26.86 1.25 -27.53
CA GLN A 580 -27.89 2.02 -28.23
C GLN A 580 -27.37 3.34 -28.84
N ASN A 581 -26.21 3.85 -28.40
CA ASN A 581 -25.65 5.13 -28.85
C ASN A 581 -24.12 5.07 -29.04
N PRO A 582 -23.60 4.29 -30.02
CA PRO A 582 -22.16 4.11 -30.23
C PRO A 582 -21.40 5.38 -30.63
N ASP A 583 -22.10 6.43 -31.05
CA ASP A 583 -21.50 7.70 -31.50
C ASP A 583 -21.51 8.81 -30.43
N MET A 584 -22.00 8.55 -29.20
CA MET A 584 -22.26 9.60 -28.21
C MET A 584 -22.00 9.14 -26.76
N ILE A 585 -20.75 9.24 -26.32
CA ILE A 585 -20.42 9.41 -24.89
C ILE A 585 -19.84 10.81 -24.74
N GLU A 586 -20.69 11.79 -24.43
CA GLU A 586 -20.27 13.17 -24.13
C GLU A 586 -19.98 13.29 -22.64
N LEU A 587 -18.77 12.93 -22.21
CA LEU A 587 -18.29 13.13 -20.84
C LEU A 587 -18.00 14.62 -20.63
N LYS A 588 -18.90 15.31 -19.92
CA LYS A 588 -18.74 16.74 -19.57
C LYS A 588 -17.85 16.91 -18.34
N VAL A 589 -16.55 16.65 -18.48
CA VAL A 589 -15.59 17.09 -17.46
C VAL A 589 -15.27 18.55 -17.72
N LYS A 590 -15.89 19.45 -16.95
CA LYS A 590 -15.56 20.89 -16.99
C LYS A 590 -14.31 21.12 -16.14
N ILE A 591 -13.16 21.27 -16.78
CA ILE A 591 -11.91 21.69 -16.12
C ILE A 591 -11.92 23.21 -16.02
N ASP A 592 -11.68 23.78 -14.84
CA ASP A 592 -11.69 25.23 -14.59
C ASP A 592 -10.36 25.64 -13.92
N MET A 593 -9.38 26.06 -14.73
CA MET A 593 -8.04 26.45 -14.31
C MET A 593 -7.61 27.84 -14.85
N PRO A 594 -8.41 28.89 -14.69
CA PRO A 594 -8.04 30.22 -15.14
C PRO A 594 -6.86 30.78 -14.34
N ASP A 595 -5.97 31.52 -15.01
CA ASP A 595 -4.85 32.26 -14.42
C ASP A 595 -3.86 31.39 -13.60
N LYS A 596 -3.79 30.08 -13.89
CA LYS A 596 -2.86 29.15 -13.21
C LYS A 596 -1.49 29.14 -13.89
N ASP A 597 -0.44 28.86 -13.11
CA ASP A 597 0.91 28.68 -13.63
C ASP A 597 1.20 27.20 -13.85
N LEU A 598 1.31 26.82 -15.11
CA LEU A 598 1.65 25.49 -15.62
C LEU A 598 2.88 25.60 -16.52
N SER A 599 3.84 26.47 -16.19
CA SER A 599 5.09 26.57 -16.94
C SER A 599 6.01 25.35 -16.75
N GLY A 600 6.72 24.96 -17.81
CA GLY A 600 7.60 23.79 -17.85
C GLY A 600 6.88 22.43 -17.76
N THR A 601 5.55 22.44 -17.85
CA THR A 601 4.72 21.27 -17.59
C THR A 601 4.67 20.31 -18.78
N HIS A 602 4.74 18.99 -18.55
CA HIS A 602 4.40 18.01 -19.57
C HIS A 602 2.92 17.59 -19.40
N ILE A 603 2.14 17.79 -20.44
CA ILE A 603 0.69 17.58 -20.48
C ILE A 603 0.41 16.45 -21.45
N ILE A 604 -0.17 15.35 -20.95
CA ILE A 604 -0.41 14.14 -21.73
C ILE A 604 -1.91 13.87 -21.83
N PHE A 605 -2.45 13.84 -23.03
CA PHE A 605 -3.84 13.43 -23.22
C PHE A 605 -3.87 11.92 -23.50
N ASN A 606 -4.60 11.18 -22.66
CA ASN A 606 -4.82 9.72 -22.70
C ASN A 606 -3.63 8.84 -22.28
N ALA A 607 -3.76 8.04 -21.21
CA ALA A 607 -3.13 6.72 -21.00
C ALA A 607 -3.27 6.23 -19.55
N THR A 608 -3.62 4.94 -19.38
CA THR A 608 -3.25 4.16 -18.19
C THR A 608 -1.74 4.24 -17.93
N GLU A 609 -1.38 4.35 -16.66
CA GLU A 609 -0.06 4.68 -16.08
C GLU A 609 1.20 4.38 -16.92
N PRO A 610 2.11 5.37 -17.07
CA PRO A 610 3.52 5.12 -17.35
C PRO A 610 4.42 5.46 -16.15
N GLU A 611 5.25 4.49 -15.76
CA GLU A 611 6.35 4.69 -14.82
C GLU A 611 7.39 5.71 -15.37
N ASN A 612 7.79 6.67 -14.52
CA ASN A 612 9.00 7.50 -14.64
C ASN A 612 9.07 8.59 -15.74
N ARG A 613 8.18 9.60 -15.73
CA ARG A 613 8.40 10.86 -16.51
C ARG A 613 7.96 12.14 -15.78
N PRO A 614 8.63 13.29 -16.05
CA PRO A 614 8.43 14.53 -15.32
C PRO A 614 7.09 15.16 -15.70
N LEU A 615 6.24 15.36 -14.70
CA LEU A 615 4.90 15.93 -14.73
C LEU A 615 3.96 15.29 -15.75
N LEU A 616 2.89 14.73 -15.24
CA LEU A 616 1.95 13.97 -16.05
C LEU A 616 0.54 14.34 -15.65
N LEU A 617 -0.09 15.27 -16.37
CA LEU A 617 -1.55 15.30 -16.40
C LEU A 617 -1.98 14.05 -17.17
N ILE A 618 -2.40 12.98 -16.48
CA ILE A 618 -3.11 11.86 -17.11
C ILE A 618 -4.58 12.21 -17.14
N PHE A 619 -5.22 12.06 -18.29
CA PHE A 619 -6.66 11.97 -18.37
C PHE A 619 -7.01 10.58 -18.86
N ASP A 620 -7.41 9.69 -17.95
CA ASP A 620 -7.72 8.31 -18.29
C ASP A 620 -9.16 8.22 -18.82
N HIS A 621 -9.32 7.99 -20.13
CA HIS A 621 -10.49 7.28 -20.64
C HIS A 621 -10.32 6.82 -22.09
N TYR A 622 -10.82 5.62 -22.35
CA TYR A 622 -11.17 5.12 -23.68
C TYR A 622 -12.16 6.09 -24.33
N LEU A 623 -11.74 6.82 -25.37
CA LEU A 623 -12.59 7.72 -26.20
C LEU A 623 -12.88 9.13 -25.64
N GLY A 624 -11.95 9.75 -24.92
CA GLY A 624 -12.13 11.11 -24.36
C GLY A 624 -12.20 12.25 -25.39
N VAL A 625 -13.42 12.75 -25.64
CA VAL A 625 -13.66 14.12 -26.16
C VAL A 625 -13.78 15.06 -24.95
N TYR A 626 -12.75 15.86 -24.67
CA TYR A 626 -12.80 16.90 -23.63
C TYR A 626 -13.57 18.09 -24.18
N LYS A 627 -14.55 18.60 -23.44
CA LYS A 627 -15.42 19.66 -23.94
C LYS A 627 -15.67 20.76 -22.90
N ASN A 628 -15.49 22.02 -23.29
CA ASN A 628 -15.78 23.20 -22.47
C ASN A 628 -14.87 23.39 -21.23
N GLY A 629 -13.59 23.02 -21.32
CA GLY A 629 -12.62 23.43 -20.31
C GLY A 629 -12.41 24.96 -20.30
N ASN A 630 -11.88 25.49 -19.20
CA ASN A 630 -11.48 26.89 -19.06
C ASN A 630 -10.04 26.97 -18.56
N PHE A 631 -9.14 27.44 -19.41
CA PHE A 631 -7.73 27.72 -19.17
C PHE A 631 -7.42 29.19 -19.56
N SER A 632 -8.38 30.09 -19.38
CA SER A 632 -8.18 31.49 -19.72
C SER A 632 -7.06 32.10 -18.86
N GLY A 633 -6.07 32.75 -19.48
CA GLY A 633 -4.95 33.39 -18.76
C GLY A 633 -3.91 32.44 -18.19
N THR A 634 -4.08 31.13 -18.34
CA THR A 634 -3.14 30.11 -17.83
C THR A 634 -1.76 30.24 -18.50
N ASN A 635 -0.69 30.10 -17.72
CA ASN A 635 0.68 30.13 -18.19
C ASN A 635 1.19 28.72 -18.51
N PHE A 636 1.43 28.43 -19.79
CA PHE A 636 2.01 27.19 -20.34
C PHE A 636 3.40 27.42 -20.94
N THR A 637 4.15 28.43 -20.46
CA THR A 637 5.50 28.72 -20.97
C THR A 637 6.39 27.48 -20.84
N ASP A 638 7.11 27.10 -21.91
CA ASP A 638 7.98 25.92 -21.97
C ASP A 638 7.25 24.56 -21.74
N ALA A 639 5.91 24.51 -21.78
CA ALA A 639 5.16 23.27 -21.60
C ALA A 639 5.28 22.33 -22.82
N THR A 640 5.20 21.02 -22.59
CA THR A 640 5.14 20.00 -23.65
C THR A 640 3.77 19.33 -23.67
N PHE A 641 3.09 19.36 -24.80
CA PHE A 641 1.83 18.66 -25.03
C PHE A 641 2.11 17.41 -25.86
N SER A 642 1.62 16.24 -25.42
CA SER A 642 1.76 14.99 -26.16
C SER A 642 0.53 14.09 -25.99
N LEU A 643 0.38 13.14 -26.91
CA LEU A 643 -0.53 12.01 -26.75
C LEU A 643 0.26 10.81 -26.26
N ASN A 644 -0.25 10.03 -25.30
CA ASN A 644 0.34 8.74 -24.99
C ASN A 644 -0.44 7.62 -25.70
N ARG A 645 0.31 6.68 -26.29
CA ARG A 645 -0.20 5.54 -27.04
C ARG A 645 0.05 4.31 -26.19
N TYR A 646 -0.99 3.75 -25.60
CA TYR A 646 -0.92 2.39 -25.06
C TYR A 646 -1.74 1.46 -25.95
N LEU A 647 -1.12 0.35 -26.35
CA LEU A 647 -1.83 -0.80 -26.91
C LEU A 647 -2.57 -1.49 -25.76
N LEU A 648 -3.86 -1.72 -25.90
CA LEU A 648 -4.47 -2.82 -25.16
C LEU A 648 -3.92 -4.12 -25.74
N ASP A 649 -2.89 -4.66 -25.11
CA ASP A 649 -2.39 -6.00 -25.44
C ASP A 649 -3.35 -7.12 -24.93
N SER A 650 -4.53 -6.78 -24.36
CA SER A 650 -5.42 -7.75 -23.70
C SER A 650 -6.83 -7.90 -24.31
N ILE A 651 -7.12 -7.37 -25.51
CA ILE A 651 -8.41 -7.68 -26.17
C ILE A 651 -8.24 -8.93 -27.05
N PRO A 652 -8.92 -10.06 -26.75
CA PRO A 652 -8.81 -11.29 -27.53
C PRO A 652 -9.24 -11.08 -28.98
N GLU A 653 -8.49 -11.66 -29.94
CA GLU A 653 -8.63 -11.54 -31.41
C GLU A 653 -10.06 -11.76 -31.98
N SER A 654 -10.98 -12.26 -31.16
CA SER A 654 -12.35 -12.57 -31.54
C SER A 654 -13.31 -11.37 -31.61
N SER A 655 -12.97 -10.20 -31.05
CA SER A 655 -13.83 -8.99 -31.10
C SER A 655 -13.46 -8.05 -32.25
N ASN A 656 -13.44 -8.58 -33.46
CA ASN A 656 -13.12 -7.84 -34.69
C ASN A 656 -14.29 -6.95 -35.17
N GLN A 657 -14.87 -6.15 -34.27
CA GLN A 657 -15.72 -5.02 -34.65
C GLN A 657 -14.87 -3.75 -34.69
N TYR A 658 -14.97 -3.06 -35.82
CA TYR A 658 -14.46 -1.73 -36.14
C TYR A 658 -14.71 -0.71 -35.01
N TYR A 659 -13.91 -0.72 -33.94
CA TYR A 659 -13.81 0.41 -33.05
C TYR A 659 -12.76 1.35 -33.62
N ASN A 660 -13.24 2.42 -34.24
CA ASN A 660 -12.43 3.52 -34.72
C ASN A 660 -11.97 4.28 -33.46
N TYR A 661 -10.91 3.81 -32.80
CA TYR A 661 -10.37 4.48 -31.61
C TYR A 661 -9.90 5.87 -32.02
N THR A 662 -10.74 6.85 -31.72
CA THR A 662 -10.58 8.25 -32.10
C THR A 662 -9.54 8.93 -31.21
N ASP A 663 -8.70 9.74 -31.84
CA ASP A 663 -7.71 10.65 -31.27
C ASP A 663 -8.21 11.35 -29.98
N ALA A 664 -7.32 11.80 -29.07
CA ALA A 664 -7.77 12.67 -27.99
C ALA A 664 -8.21 14.02 -28.58
N PHE A 665 -9.49 14.35 -28.42
CA PHE A 665 -10.10 15.58 -28.92
C PHE A 665 -10.33 16.55 -27.78
N ILE A 666 -9.66 17.69 -27.80
CA ILE A 666 -9.96 18.83 -26.93
C ILE A 666 -10.86 19.75 -27.73
N THR A 667 -12.10 19.93 -27.29
CA THR A 667 -13.10 20.68 -28.04
C THR A 667 -13.75 21.79 -27.25
N LYS A 668 -14.04 22.94 -27.88
CA LYS A 668 -14.79 24.04 -27.23
C LYS A 668 -14.18 24.55 -25.93
N THR A 669 -12.87 24.37 -25.74
CA THR A 669 -12.13 24.80 -24.54
C THR A 669 -11.70 26.25 -24.69
N ASP A 670 -11.80 27.01 -23.60
CA ASP A 670 -11.39 28.41 -23.55
C ASP A 670 -9.93 28.53 -23.11
N PHE A 671 -9.07 28.97 -24.02
CA PHE A 671 -7.66 29.32 -23.83
C PHE A 671 -7.42 30.83 -24.03
N THR A 672 -8.45 31.67 -23.87
CA THR A 672 -8.33 33.12 -24.07
C THR A 672 -7.20 33.68 -23.21
N LYS A 673 -6.26 34.42 -23.80
CA LYS A 673 -5.09 35.00 -23.12
C LYS A 673 -4.11 34.01 -22.48
N ALA A 674 -4.22 32.71 -22.76
CA ALA A 674 -3.24 31.73 -22.28
C ALA A 674 -1.86 31.97 -22.91
N ASN A 675 -0.79 31.64 -22.18
CA ASN A 675 0.59 31.86 -22.60
C ASN A 675 1.31 30.55 -22.91
N PHE A 676 1.46 30.22 -24.18
CA PHE A 676 2.16 29.03 -24.71
C PHE A 676 3.57 29.36 -25.23
N THR A 677 4.23 30.40 -24.71
CA THR A 677 5.58 30.78 -25.17
C THR A 677 6.54 29.58 -25.10
N ASN A 678 7.23 29.27 -26.19
CA ASN A 678 8.13 28.10 -26.34
C ASN A 678 7.49 26.72 -26.12
N ALA A 679 6.15 26.61 -26.03
CA ALA A 679 5.51 25.32 -25.80
C ALA A 679 5.73 24.37 -27.00
N ALA A 680 5.82 23.06 -26.74
CA ALA A 680 6.05 22.03 -27.76
C ALA A 680 4.88 21.06 -27.87
N PHE A 681 4.27 20.95 -29.05
CA PHE A 681 3.19 20.00 -29.34
C PHE A 681 3.77 18.83 -30.14
N THR A 682 4.09 17.75 -29.43
CA THR A 682 4.84 16.61 -29.97
C THR A 682 3.93 15.43 -30.30
N GLN A 683 4.34 14.64 -31.29
CA GLN A 683 3.76 13.31 -31.49
C GLN A 683 4.09 12.42 -30.29
N GLY A 684 3.17 11.54 -29.93
CA GLY A 684 3.39 10.58 -28.85
C GLY A 684 4.66 9.76 -29.03
N VAL A 685 5.23 9.29 -27.93
CA VAL A 685 6.43 8.46 -27.92
C VAL A 685 6.13 7.15 -28.65
N LYS A 686 6.73 6.94 -29.82
CA LYS A 686 6.59 5.69 -30.56
C LYS A 686 7.36 4.58 -29.82
N GLN A 687 6.66 3.57 -29.30
CA GLN A 687 7.30 2.42 -28.67
C GLN A 687 8.07 1.58 -29.72
N PRO A 688 9.19 0.93 -29.36
CA PRO A 688 10.08 0.24 -30.31
C PRO A 688 9.47 -0.95 -31.09
N ASN A 689 8.26 -1.37 -30.74
CA ASN A 689 7.59 -2.60 -31.18
C ASN A 689 6.30 -2.37 -32.00
N ASP A 690 5.97 -1.12 -32.35
CA ASP A 690 4.80 -0.76 -33.18
C ASP A 690 4.96 -1.19 -34.66
N ASN A 691 4.58 -2.43 -34.98
CA ASN A 691 4.57 -2.98 -36.35
C ASN A 691 3.17 -3.23 -36.94
N LEU A 692 2.08 -2.86 -36.27
CA LEU A 692 0.72 -3.19 -36.69
C LEU A 692 -0.19 -1.95 -36.73
N TYR A 693 -0.75 -1.71 -37.92
CA TYR A 693 -1.79 -0.73 -38.31
C TYR A 693 -1.40 0.75 -38.45
N SER A 694 -1.58 1.26 -39.68
CA SER A 694 -1.50 2.68 -40.03
C SER A 694 -2.75 3.43 -39.54
N TYR A 695 -2.77 3.83 -38.28
CA TYR A 695 -3.79 4.75 -37.78
C TYR A 695 -3.58 6.15 -38.36
N LYS A 696 -4.67 6.90 -38.54
CA LYS A 696 -4.76 8.02 -39.49
C LYS A 696 -4.32 9.37 -38.91
N SER A 697 -4.00 9.46 -37.62
CA SER A 697 -3.67 10.72 -36.94
C SER A 697 -2.86 10.48 -35.66
N ASP A 698 -1.59 10.89 -35.67
CA ASP A 698 -0.66 10.75 -34.52
C ASP A 698 -0.58 12.07 -33.70
N LYS A 699 -1.65 12.87 -33.67
CA LYS A 699 -1.56 14.32 -33.40
C LYS A 699 -2.62 14.80 -32.39
N PRO A 700 -2.28 15.57 -31.33
CA PRO A 700 -3.28 16.19 -30.46
C PRO A 700 -4.23 17.12 -31.26
N SER A 701 -5.53 17.01 -31.00
CA SER A 701 -6.58 17.77 -31.70
C SER A 701 -7.24 18.79 -30.77
N PHE A 702 -7.27 20.05 -31.20
CA PHE A 702 -7.91 21.18 -30.53
C PHE A 702 -9.01 21.74 -31.44
N GLU A 703 -10.17 21.08 -31.50
CA GLU A 703 -11.24 21.44 -32.42
C GLU A 703 -12.24 22.42 -31.78
N GLU A 704 -12.70 23.45 -32.48
CA GLU A 704 -13.63 24.45 -31.92
C GLU A 704 -13.14 25.17 -30.63
N CYS A 705 -11.84 25.21 -30.34
CA CYS A 705 -11.30 25.87 -29.15
C CYS A 705 -11.19 27.39 -29.33
N ASN A 706 -11.21 28.15 -28.24
CA ASN A 706 -11.05 29.60 -28.24
C ASN A 706 -9.64 29.98 -27.75
N PHE A 707 -8.76 30.41 -28.64
CA PHE A 707 -7.40 30.86 -28.37
C PHE A 707 -7.24 32.38 -28.55
N ASN A 708 -8.33 33.14 -28.43
CA ASN A 708 -8.30 34.58 -28.64
C ASN A 708 -7.28 35.25 -27.71
N ALA A 709 -6.43 36.09 -28.30
CA ALA A 709 -5.32 36.76 -27.62
C ALA A 709 -4.36 35.82 -26.86
N ALA A 710 -4.29 34.53 -27.21
CA ALA A 710 -3.27 33.62 -26.67
C ALA A 710 -1.88 33.94 -27.25
N ASN A 711 -0.82 33.58 -26.51
CA ASN A 711 0.56 33.81 -26.92
C ASN A 711 1.28 32.49 -27.25
N PHE A 712 1.54 32.22 -28.52
CA PHE A 712 2.33 31.07 -29.02
C PHE A 712 3.73 31.48 -29.50
N HIS A 713 4.30 32.58 -28.99
CA HIS A 713 5.61 33.04 -29.41
C HIS A 713 6.66 31.91 -29.30
N ASN A 714 7.36 31.62 -30.40
CA ASN A 714 8.33 30.51 -30.54
C ASN A 714 7.82 29.09 -30.24
N ALA A 715 6.51 28.86 -30.17
CA ALA A 715 5.96 27.52 -29.93
C ALA A 715 6.18 26.58 -31.12
N ASP A 716 6.35 25.28 -30.86
CA ASP A 716 6.40 24.24 -31.90
C ASP A 716 5.04 23.54 -32.03
N LEU A 717 4.29 23.88 -33.08
CA LEU A 717 2.93 23.37 -33.32
C LEU A 717 2.91 22.21 -34.35
N THR A 718 4.07 21.70 -34.78
CA THR A 718 4.18 20.78 -35.93
C THR A 718 3.44 19.44 -35.77
N GLY A 719 3.09 19.08 -34.53
CA GLY A 719 2.32 17.90 -34.16
C GLY A 719 0.83 18.12 -33.88
N ALA A 720 0.31 19.34 -33.80
CA ALA A 720 -1.09 19.59 -33.40
C ALA A 720 -2.05 19.86 -34.57
N THR A 721 -3.35 19.73 -34.33
CA THR A 721 -4.42 20.18 -35.22
C THR A 721 -5.38 21.12 -34.48
N PHE A 722 -5.88 22.15 -35.16
CA PHE A 722 -6.66 23.23 -34.54
C PHE A 722 -7.96 23.56 -35.31
N ALA A 723 -8.64 22.53 -35.83
CA ALA A 723 -9.78 22.72 -36.72
C ALA A 723 -10.88 23.58 -36.06
N ASP A 724 -11.54 24.44 -36.84
CA ASP A 724 -12.68 25.27 -36.39
C ASP A 724 -12.41 26.14 -35.14
N SER A 725 -11.15 26.37 -34.76
CA SER A 725 -10.76 27.16 -33.58
C SER A 725 -10.67 28.66 -33.87
N ASP A 726 -10.79 29.48 -32.81
CA ASP A 726 -10.72 30.93 -32.89
C ASP A 726 -9.36 31.45 -32.40
N PHE A 727 -8.64 32.20 -33.23
CA PHE A 727 -7.30 32.74 -32.97
C PHE A 727 -7.24 34.26 -33.20
N VAL A 728 -8.32 34.97 -32.91
CA VAL A 728 -8.33 36.43 -33.09
C VAL A 728 -7.30 37.05 -32.17
N TYR A 729 -6.42 37.89 -32.72
CA TYR A 729 -5.33 38.55 -31.98
C TYR A 729 -4.33 37.59 -31.31
N THR A 730 -4.27 36.32 -31.72
CA THR A 730 -3.25 35.38 -31.23
C THR A 730 -1.86 35.78 -31.73
N ASN A 731 -0.82 35.59 -30.91
CA ASN A 731 0.56 35.79 -31.31
C ASN A 731 1.23 34.47 -31.70
N PHE A 732 1.56 34.28 -32.98
CA PHE A 732 2.33 33.14 -33.50
C PHE A 732 3.76 33.51 -33.90
N GLU A 733 4.26 34.71 -33.58
CA GLU A 733 5.59 35.15 -34.04
C GLU A 733 6.68 34.13 -33.64
N GLY A 734 7.48 33.69 -34.62
CA GLY A 734 8.52 32.68 -34.41
C GLY A 734 8.03 31.25 -34.20
N ALA A 735 6.71 31.02 -34.11
CA ALA A 735 6.17 29.67 -33.96
C ALA A 735 6.41 28.82 -35.22
N LYS A 736 6.56 27.51 -35.03
CA LYS A 736 6.51 26.54 -36.13
C LYS A 736 5.07 26.10 -36.32
N ALA A 737 4.36 26.76 -37.25
CA ALA A 737 2.95 26.49 -37.51
C ALA A 737 2.66 25.01 -37.83
N PRO A 738 1.44 24.51 -37.49
CA PRO A 738 0.99 23.19 -37.89
C PRO A 738 0.83 23.12 -39.41
N SER A 739 0.65 21.90 -39.93
CA SER A 739 0.43 21.69 -41.37
C SER A 739 -0.87 22.31 -41.90
N THR A 740 -1.86 22.61 -41.05
CA THR A 740 -3.13 23.24 -41.43
C THR A 740 -3.88 23.82 -40.23
N PHE A 741 -4.58 24.95 -40.44
CA PHE A 741 -5.55 25.57 -39.53
C PHE A 741 -6.98 25.45 -40.12
N VAL A 742 -7.40 24.24 -40.48
CA VAL A 742 -8.66 24.00 -41.20
C VAL A 742 -9.83 24.78 -40.57
N PHE A 743 -10.45 25.68 -41.33
CA PHE A 743 -11.57 26.52 -40.89
C PHE A 743 -11.33 27.42 -39.65
N SER A 744 -10.09 27.53 -39.16
CA SER A 744 -9.79 28.37 -37.99
C SER A 744 -9.76 29.85 -38.36
N ASN A 745 -10.21 30.71 -37.44
CA ASN A 745 -10.23 32.16 -37.63
C ASN A 745 -8.93 32.80 -37.14
N LEU A 746 -8.13 33.33 -38.06
CA LEU A 746 -6.81 33.94 -37.83
C LEU A 746 -6.85 35.48 -37.87
N SER A 747 -8.04 36.08 -37.78
CA SER A 747 -8.21 37.53 -37.92
C SER A 747 -7.33 38.31 -36.94
N ASN A 748 -6.55 39.26 -37.43
CA ASN A 748 -5.66 40.11 -36.62
C ASN A 748 -4.53 39.39 -35.87
N ALA A 749 -4.32 38.09 -36.07
CA ALA A 749 -3.22 37.36 -35.47
C ALA A 749 -1.86 37.89 -35.96
N TRP A 750 -0.84 37.85 -35.09
CA TRP A 750 0.56 38.03 -35.50
C TRP A 750 1.08 36.69 -35.98
N TRP A 751 1.55 36.62 -37.21
CA TRP A 751 1.91 35.39 -37.89
C TRP A 751 3.35 34.97 -37.61
N THR A 752 3.72 33.77 -38.05
CA THR A 752 5.04 33.16 -37.77
C THR A 752 6.22 33.98 -38.28
N ASP A 753 6.02 34.81 -39.30
CA ASP A 753 7.02 35.70 -39.88
C ASP A 753 6.98 37.14 -39.32
N GLY A 754 6.15 37.38 -38.30
CA GLY A 754 5.93 38.69 -37.69
C GLY A 754 4.95 39.60 -38.46
N SER A 755 4.43 39.16 -39.61
CA SER A 755 3.36 39.89 -40.30
C SER A 755 2.04 39.78 -39.53
N ARG A 756 1.11 40.72 -39.74
CA ARG A 756 -0.22 40.67 -39.11
C ARG A 756 -1.27 40.21 -40.11
N CYS A 757 -2.14 39.31 -39.71
CA CYS A 757 -3.23 38.80 -40.54
C CYS A 757 -4.38 39.81 -40.61
N ALA A 758 -4.96 39.97 -41.80
CA ALA A 758 -6.08 40.86 -42.05
C ALA A 758 -7.37 40.32 -41.41
N PRO A 759 -8.33 41.19 -41.07
CA PRO A 759 -9.67 40.76 -40.67
C PRO A 759 -10.29 39.82 -41.71
N GLY A 760 -10.85 38.71 -41.26
CA GLY A 760 -11.43 37.67 -42.11
C GLY A 760 -10.45 36.64 -42.65
N SER A 761 -9.21 36.60 -42.15
CA SER A 761 -8.27 35.51 -42.44
C SER A 761 -8.81 34.20 -41.86
N ILE A 762 -9.18 33.25 -42.73
CA ILE A 762 -9.63 31.91 -42.35
C ILE A 762 -8.65 30.91 -42.96
N GLU A 763 -8.20 29.94 -42.15
CA GLU A 763 -7.27 28.86 -42.51
C GLU A 763 -5.84 29.29 -42.88
N PHE A 764 -5.69 30.42 -43.55
CA PHE A 764 -4.41 31.02 -43.92
C PHE A 764 -4.39 32.49 -43.54
N CYS A 765 -3.22 32.95 -43.09
CA CYS A 765 -2.99 34.37 -42.85
C CYS A 765 -2.98 35.13 -44.17
N ILE A 766 -3.90 36.07 -44.34
CA ILE A 766 -3.86 37.06 -45.42
C ILE A 766 -3.16 38.29 -44.84
N PRO A 767 -1.92 38.65 -45.22
CA PRO A 767 -1.23 39.77 -44.61
C PRO A 767 -2.02 41.08 -44.77
N VAL A 768 -2.08 41.89 -43.71
CA VAL A 768 -2.61 43.26 -43.79
C VAL A 768 -1.76 44.02 -44.81
N PRO A 769 -2.36 44.62 -45.86
CA PRO A 769 -1.61 45.45 -46.81
C PRO A 769 -0.87 46.56 -46.08
N ASP A 770 0.35 46.91 -46.51
CA ASP A 770 1.19 47.94 -45.86
C ASP A 770 0.44 49.25 -45.58
N VAL A 771 -0.48 49.64 -46.47
CA VAL A 771 -1.31 50.85 -46.35
C VAL A 771 -2.34 50.81 -45.21
N LEU A 772 -2.68 49.62 -44.71
CA LEU A 772 -3.59 49.40 -43.58
C LEU A 772 -2.85 48.88 -42.34
N ASN A 773 -1.55 48.58 -42.45
CA ASN A 773 -0.76 48.10 -41.33
C ASN A 773 -0.37 49.30 -40.44
N THR A 774 -1.00 49.38 -39.28
CA THR A 774 -0.76 50.44 -38.29
C THR A 774 0.57 50.26 -37.54
N GLY A 775 1.20 49.08 -37.63
CA GLY A 775 2.35 48.72 -36.83
C GLY A 775 2.01 48.46 -35.35
N LEU A 776 0.75 48.15 -35.04
CA LEU A 776 0.32 47.71 -33.70
C LEU A 776 1.04 46.39 -33.34
N THR A 777 1.75 46.38 -32.22
CA THR A 777 2.39 45.15 -31.69
C THR A 777 1.44 44.37 -30.79
N TYR A 778 1.78 43.11 -30.52
CA TYR A 778 1.00 42.26 -29.62
C TYR A 778 0.95 42.82 -28.19
N GLU A 779 2.07 43.32 -27.68
CA GLU A 779 2.18 43.93 -26.36
C GLU A 779 1.32 45.19 -26.26
N GLU A 780 1.32 46.03 -27.29
CA GLU A 780 0.47 47.21 -27.35
C GLU A 780 -1.01 46.86 -27.31
N TYR A 781 -1.40 45.77 -27.98
CA TYR A 781 -2.77 45.26 -27.93
C TYR A 781 -3.14 44.72 -26.54
N LEU A 782 -2.26 43.96 -25.88
CA LEU A 782 -2.48 43.51 -24.50
C LEU A 782 -2.60 44.67 -23.50
N ASP A 783 -1.88 45.77 -23.75
CA ASP A 783 -1.99 47.04 -23.01
C ASP A 783 -3.28 47.83 -23.33
N GLY A 784 -4.13 47.29 -24.21
CA GLY A 784 -5.45 47.82 -24.54
C GLY A 784 -5.47 48.81 -25.69
N LYS A 785 -4.37 48.98 -26.45
CA LYS A 785 -4.39 49.78 -27.69
C LYS A 785 -5.07 49.01 -28.82
N ASP A 786 -5.75 49.74 -29.70
CA ASP A 786 -6.26 49.20 -30.96
C ASP A 786 -5.59 49.84 -32.20
N ASP A 787 -6.02 49.40 -33.39
CA ASP A 787 -5.55 49.96 -34.65
C ASP A 787 -5.88 51.46 -34.81
N THR A 788 -6.96 51.92 -34.22
CA THR A 788 -7.35 53.34 -34.23
C THR A 788 -6.39 54.17 -33.40
N ASP A 789 -6.04 53.68 -32.20
CA ASP A 789 -5.08 54.32 -31.31
C ASP A 789 -3.71 54.41 -31.96
N LYS A 790 -3.26 53.31 -32.57
CA LYS A 790 -1.96 53.28 -33.25
C LYS A 790 -1.94 54.15 -34.50
N LEU A 791 -3.01 54.14 -35.30
CA LEU A 791 -3.15 55.04 -36.44
C LEU A 791 -3.11 56.51 -36.00
N ALA A 792 -3.81 56.86 -34.92
CA ALA A 792 -3.80 58.21 -34.38
C ALA A 792 -2.39 58.61 -33.89
N GLU A 793 -1.64 57.68 -33.28
CA GLU A 793 -0.24 57.87 -32.89
C GLU A 793 0.66 58.13 -34.11
N ASN A 794 0.52 57.32 -35.16
CA ASN A 794 1.30 57.46 -36.40
C ASN A 794 1.02 58.80 -37.10
N ILE A 795 -0.25 59.20 -37.25
CA ILE A 795 -0.64 60.49 -37.84
C ILE A 795 -0.06 61.64 -37.01
N LYS A 796 -0.12 61.55 -35.68
CA LYS A 796 0.44 62.57 -34.79
C LYS A 796 1.95 62.71 -34.97
N ASN A 797 2.67 61.60 -35.13
CA ASN A 797 4.11 61.59 -35.36
C ASN A 797 4.47 62.17 -36.73
N GLU A 798 3.77 61.79 -37.80
CA GLU A 798 3.98 62.33 -39.15
C GLU A 798 3.70 63.84 -39.21
N VAL A 799 2.62 64.31 -38.57
CA VAL A 799 2.34 65.75 -38.44
C VAL A 799 3.45 66.47 -37.68
N LYS A 800 4.00 65.85 -36.63
CA LYS A 800 5.11 66.44 -35.86
C LYS A 800 6.37 66.55 -36.71
N GLU A 801 6.73 65.52 -37.46
CA GLU A 801 7.87 65.55 -38.39
C GLU A 801 7.69 66.62 -39.46
N LEU A 802 6.51 66.73 -40.06
CA LEU A 802 6.20 67.79 -41.03
C LEU A 802 6.29 69.20 -40.42
N VAL A 803 5.88 69.36 -39.15
CA VAL A 803 6.02 70.62 -38.41
C VAL A 803 7.50 70.93 -38.14
N ASP A 804 8.27 69.95 -37.69
CA ASP A 804 9.70 70.10 -37.39
C ASP A 804 10.51 70.43 -38.66
N ASP A 805 10.21 69.75 -39.78
CA ASP A 805 10.76 70.04 -41.11
C ASP A 805 10.37 71.45 -41.59
N GLY A 806 9.11 71.84 -41.39
CA GLY A 806 8.64 73.19 -41.69
C GLY A 806 9.37 74.26 -40.86
N VAL A 807 9.58 74.01 -39.57
CA VAL A 807 10.36 74.88 -38.68
C VAL A 807 11.83 74.95 -39.11
N GLY A 808 12.43 73.82 -39.49
CA GLY A 808 13.76 73.74 -40.06
C GLY A 808 13.89 74.58 -41.33
N PHE A 809 12.98 74.39 -42.28
CA PHE A 809 12.91 75.15 -43.53
C PHE A 809 12.80 76.66 -43.29
N VAL A 810 11.96 77.09 -42.35
CA VAL A 810 11.81 78.51 -41.98
C VAL A 810 13.10 79.07 -41.36
N LYS A 811 13.78 78.30 -40.50
CA LYS A 811 15.08 78.70 -39.90
C LYS A 811 16.18 78.81 -40.96
N ASP A 812 16.25 77.85 -41.88
CA ASP A 812 17.26 77.82 -42.94
C ASP A 812 17.04 78.94 -43.95
N THR A 813 15.80 79.15 -44.38
CA THR A 813 15.44 80.25 -45.29
C THR A 813 15.63 81.61 -44.60
N GLY A 814 15.25 81.71 -43.32
CA GLY A 814 15.45 82.92 -42.51
C GLY A 814 16.94 83.27 -42.30
N SER A 815 17.80 82.27 -42.10
CA SER A 815 19.25 82.46 -41.95
C SER A 815 19.91 82.85 -43.28
N GLN A 816 19.50 82.27 -44.40
CA GLN A 816 19.97 82.67 -45.73
C GLN A 816 19.50 84.07 -46.13
N ALA A 817 18.26 84.43 -45.81
CA ALA A 817 17.74 85.79 -45.98
C ALA A 817 18.52 86.78 -45.10
N SER A 818 18.82 86.45 -43.84
CA SER A 818 19.64 87.26 -42.95
C SER A 818 21.04 87.51 -43.50
N ASN A 819 21.71 86.48 -44.03
CA ASN A 819 23.04 86.62 -44.63
C ASN A 819 23.02 87.45 -45.92
N THR A 820 21.96 87.34 -46.72
CA THR A 820 21.77 88.15 -47.93
C THR A 820 21.49 89.61 -47.59
N VAL A 821 20.66 89.87 -46.58
CA VAL A 821 20.37 91.21 -46.04
C VAL A 821 21.62 91.83 -45.41
N LYS A 822 22.39 91.09 -44.61
CA LYS A 822 23.67 91.57 -44.05
C LYS A 822 24.68 91.95 -45.13
N LYS A 823 24.80 91.13 -46.19
CA LYS A 823 25.61 91.47 -47.38
C LYS A 823 25.12 92.71 -48.12
N PHE A 824 23.80 92.93 -48.19
CA PHE A 824 23.21 94.06 -48.89
C PHE A 824 23.36 95.39 -48.11
N PHE A 825 23.36 95.33 -46.77
CA PHE A 825 23.50 96.50 -45.90
C PHE A 825 24.91 96.74 -45.34
N GLY A 826 25.89 95.89 -45.68
CA GLY A 826 27.30 96.10 -45.34
C GLY A 826 27.62 95.97 -43.85
N TRP A 827 26.95 95.06 -43.14
CA TRP A 827 27.24 94.72 -41.74
C TRP A 827 28.17 93.52 -41.60
#